data_AF-A0A3M3WY55-F1
#
_entry.id   AF-A0A3M3WY55-F1
#
_cell.length_a   1.000
_cell.length_b   1.000
_cell.length_c   1.000
_cell.angle_alpha   90.00
_cell.angle_beta   90.00
_cell.angle_gamma   90.00
#
_symmetry.space_group_name_H-M   'P 1'
#
loop_
_entity.id
_entity.type
_entity.pdbx_description
1 polymer ?
#
loop_
_entity_poly.entity_id
_entity_poly.type
_entity_poly.pdbx_seq_one_letter_code
_entity_poly.pdbx_strand_id
1 'polypeptide(L)'
;MTVLSGVDEQGAYSQKSKSGSFGVSKSGKSELKTSSTQVASELNAGNDVVVASGKDITLRASNIGAGNDVDLRAGLLDKTGDINLLSANDEASSHSDEYKKKTGLSVSGGFLSISSAKEAGGQAQSSTNVGSQINAAGNVSLQTERDINVIGSSVNAGANVSLNAGQDVNILAAQSTNSNQDWEKKRQSGIGVSSNANGVTFFAGVDRTKENNRLEQQSAAASQVRAGEDLTVNAKRDINQVGSDLQALNDINLTAGRNIKIDAARESRTVEQQRENSRNGLSASIDHNYGSTKDAISGAGKGEDATSKGSSTLKAVDSTSQFLSGPTGDGKFGNSKQGTSQQVVETTNRASTLDAGNNLNISASNDVQISGGQLQAGRDINIKGRDVTLDAAKGSYSQETSEQKSWSGIHGSSSGGLKIGVGGSSGIAKGDQSQEASTVTTLQAGRDVNLKASNDLNLIGTQAQAERNINLNAGNTLNIKAAQNDSSTENTRKNAGGEAGIAIGPGGIGVYASVNIGKGDLEREGKQQQEAYLYAGNHLGFTSGQDTNIAGATLRGNDVVGRVGRGLNVTSLPDTGKVEGKEFDLSATVVVGFGGSVSGSVGYGQTNGSKNWIEEQTRITAKDKVDIRTENHTQLDGALIASDSGNLKLDTNTLGYSDIAGKDKEHGYYLNVGGSYGNSGSTTQDSTQVGKGDDQKNGWSVEGWNYNKDREQIVRGTVGAGDVVVRSDTGGKDSTAGLNRDVDKAYEITRDDEHRTDLYVTKSSLEAASQPIVTATQWANQLLTYNTTAKQNYEEATRGLTRAVNKIESTLGRKMDAGAASLMGADFAENTMDSLLQGGMTRSQAMNTMADPAFQEKVVAEIARLAGIDLTSVGALDQTLQTDNKPNSPGSIELPATPVNASDAEKLTAAQDTLRSMASINQYIQEHPDQQEAVSVLVAMAQGPKGLVQLGVNYVVDSRGSGC
;
A
#
# COMPACT_ATOMS: atom_id res chain seq x y z
N MET A 1 -23.30 46.44 5.05
CA MET A 1 -21.92 46.88 5.35
C MET A 1 -20.97 45.74 5.06
N THR A 2 -19.80 46.01 4.52
CA THR A 2 -18.83 44.97 4.17
C THR A 2 -17.43 45.45 4.55
N VAL A 3 -16.74 44.70 5.41
CA VAL A 3 -15.37 44.92 5.85
C VAL A 3 -14.54 43.74 5.35
N LEU A 4 -13.62 44.01 4.43
CA LEU A 4 -12.85 42.99 3.72
C LEU A 4 -11.36 43.20 3.97
N SER A 5 -10.61 42.10 4.02
CA SER A 5 -9.16 42.15 3.93
C SER A 5 -8.71 42.76 2.60
N GLY A 6 -7.58 43.45 2.63
CA GLY A 6 -6.76 43.65 1.44
C GLY A 6 -6.01 42.36 1.09
N VAL A 7 -5.50 42.29 -0.12
CA VAL A 7 -4.66 41.18 -0.59
C VAL A 7 -3.30 41.75 -0.98
N ASP A 8 -2.22 41.27 -0.37
CA ASP A 8 -0.85 41.57 -0.78
C ASP A 8 -0.29 40.42 -1.61
N GLU A 9 0.05 40.69 -2.87
CA GLU A 9 0.58 39.72 -3.82
C GLU A 9 2.06 39.98 -4.09
N GLN A 10 2.88 38.95 -3.90
CA GLN A 10 4.31 39.00 -4.14
C GLN A 10 4.73 37.86 -5.05
N GLY A 11 5.65 38.14 -5.97
CA GLY A 11 6.20 37.16 -6.90
C GLY A 11 7.71 37.36 -7.06
N ALA A 12 8.46 36.27 -6.96
CA ALA A 12 9.90 36.27 -7.18
C ALA A 12 10.27 35.17 -8.16
N TYR A 13 11.00 35.54 -9.21
CA TYR A 13 11.58 34.61 -10.17
C TYR A 13 13.10 34.72 -10.13
N SER A 14 13.78 33.58 -10.08
CA SER A 14 15.23 33.53 -10.18
C SER A 14 15.68 32.41 -11.10
N GLN A 15 16.68 32.69 -11.93
CA GLN A 15 17.28 31.71 -12.82
C GLN A 15 18.79 31.86 -12.78
N LYS A 16 19.49 30.75 -12.59
CA LYS A 16 20.96 30.69 -12.60
C LYS A 16 21.39 29.57 -13.52
N SER A 17 22.23 29.89 -14.50
CA SER A 17 22.89 28.91 -15.36
C SER A 17 24.40 29.00 -15.20
N LYS A 18 25.06 27.85 -15.11
CA LYS A 18 26.52 27.74 -15.13
C LYS A 18 26.94 26.75 -16.21
N SER A 19 27.93 27.13 -16.99
CA SER A 19 28.62 26.27 -17.95
C SER A 19 30.08 26.16 -17.52
N GLY A 20 30.58 24.94 -17.38
CA GLY A 20 32.00 24.69 -17.07
C GLY A 20 32.90 24.91 -18.28
N SER A 21 34.20 25.05 -18.03
CA SER A 21 35.26 25.16 -19.06
C SER A 21 35.10 24.08 -20.13
N PHE A 22 35.21 24.44 -21.41
CA PHE A 22 35.06 23.52 -22.55
C PHE A 22 33.69 22.80 -22.69
N GLY A 23 32.65 23.23 -21.96
CA GLY A 23 31.29 22.69 -22.14
C GLY A 23 31.05 21.30 -21.53
N VAL A 24 32.02 20.76 -20.79
CA VAL A 24 31.95 19.41 -20.18
C VAL A 24 30.95 19.29 -19.02
N SER A 25 30.50 20.41 -18.47
CA SER A 25 29.42 20.43 -17.48
C SER A 25 28.47 21.59 -17.70
N LYS A 26 27.18 21.35 -17.53
CA LYS A 26 26.12 22.34 -17.58
C LYS A 26 25.20 22.13 -16.38
N SER A 27 24.90 23.18 -15.64
CA SER A 27 23.90 23.14 -14.58
C SER A 27 23.02 24.39 -14.67
N GLY A 28 21.73 24.23 -14.42
CA GLY A 28 20.82 25.35 -14.25
C GLY A 28 19.82 25.08 -13.14
N LYS A 29 19.43 26.15 -12.46
CA LYS A 29 18.32 26.15 -11.50
C LYS A 29 17.40 27.32 -11.84
N SER A 30 16.11 27.04 -11.91
CA SER A 30 15.03 28.03 -12.00
C SER A 30 14.12 27.85 -10.80
N GLU A 31 13.65 28.96 -10.23
CA GLU A 31 12.77 28.97 -9.08
C GLU A 31 11.79 30.13 -9.21
N LEU A 32 10.50 29.81 -9.20
CA LEU A 32 9.39 30.75 -9.14
C LEU A 32 8.69 30.58 -7.79
N LYS A 33 8.48 31.67 -7.07
CA LYS A 33 7.68 31.72 -5.86
C LYS A 33 6.64 32.81 -6.02
N THR A 34 5.40 32.49 -5.72
CA THR A 34 4.32 33.47 -5.59
C THR A 34 3.65 33.29 -4.24
N SER A 35 3.23 34.38 -3.64
CA SER A 35 2.43 34.39 -2.42
C SER A 35 1.38 35.48 -2.48
N SER A 36 0.18 35.19 -2.01
CA SER A 36 -0.93 36.10 -1.84
C SER A 36 -1.35 35.99 -0.38
N THR A 37 -1.24 37.09 0.37
CA THR A 37 -1.54 37.11 1.81
C THR A 37 -2.66 38.07 2.12
N GLN A 38 -3.54 37.69 3.04
CA GLN A 38 -4.68 38.46 3.50
C GLN A 38 -4.21 39.49 4.53
N VAL A 39 -4.44 40.76 4.24
CA VAL A 39 -4.15 41.87 5.14
C VAL A 39 -5.46 42.35 5.75
N ALA A 40 -5.67 42.06 7.04
CA ALA A 40 -6.93 42.35 7.72
C ALA A 40 -7.26 43.85 7.74
N SER A 41 -8.54 44.18 7.49
CA SER A 41 -9.08 45.49 7.87
C SER A 41 -9.50 45.47 9.33
N GLU A 42 -9.24 46.54 10.07
CA GLU A 42 -9.55 46.63 11.50
C GLU A 42 -10.59 47.72 11.80
N LEU A 43 -11.63 47.36 12.55
CA LEU A 43 -12.61 48.28 13.11
C LEU A 43 -12.55 48.22 14.64
N ASN A 44 -11.82 49.15 15.25
CA ASN A 44 -11.58 49.18 16.69
C ASN A 44 -12.24 50.40 17.36
N ALA A 45 -12.92 50.20 18.49
CA ALA A 45 -13.43 51.27 19.34
C ALA A 45 -13.01 51.09 20.80
N GLY A 46 -12.75 52.21 21.49
CA GLY A 46 -12.32 52.19 22.90
C GLY A 46 -13.43 51.78 23.88
N ASN A 47 -14.70 51.90 23.50
CA ASN A 47 -15.85 51.41 24.28
C ASN A 47 -16.62 50.39 23.44
N ASP A 48 -17.68 50.81 22.73
CA ASP A 48 -18.54 49.90 21.98
C ASP A 48 -18.34 50.04 20.47
N VAL A 49 -18.48 48.92 19.75
CA VAL A 49 -18.69 48.91 18.30
C VAL A 49 -20.14 48.52 18.03
N VAL A 50 -20.91 49.42 17.42
CA VAL A 50 -22.28 49.12 16.96
C VAL A 50 -22.33 49.25 15.45
N VAL A 51 -22.72 48.17 14.77
CA VAL A 51 -22.89 48.14 13.32
C VAL A 51 -24.33 47.77 12.99
N ALA A 52 -25.02 48.68 12.31
CA ALA A 52 -26.39 48.48 11.86
C ALA A 52 -26.45 48.54 10.33
N SER A 53 -27.01 47.50 9.69
CA SER A 53 -27.16 47.41 8.24
C SER A 53 -28.61 47.14 7.85
N GLY A 54 -29.08 47.84 6.81
CA GLY A 54 -30.41 47.58 6.23
C GLY A 54 -30.54 46.19 5.62
N LYS A 55 -29.43 45.61 5.16
CA LYS A 55 -29.34 44.28 4.56
C LYS A 55 -28.25 43.48 5.27
N ASP A 56 -27.15 43.14 4.60
CA ASP A 56 -26.12 42.24 5.13
C ASP A 56 -25.00 42.98 5.89
N ILE A 57 -24.38 42.30 6.85
CA ILE A 57 -23.08 42.64 7.42
C ILE A 57 -22.10 41.52 7.04
N THR A 58 -21.02 41.85 6.33
CA THR A 58 -19.98 40.88 5.97
C THR A 58 -18.64 41.32 6.51
N LEU A 59 -17.98 40.45 7.27
CA LEU A 59 -16.60 40.54 7.72
C LEU A 59 -15.83 39.40 7.04
N ARG A 60 -14.77 39.71 6.28
CA ARG A 60 -13.94 38.70 5.61
C ARG A 60 -12.47 38.89 5.94
N ALA A 61 -11.85 37.88 6.54
CA ALA A 61 -10.47 37.90 7.04
C ALA A 61 -10.10 39.25 7.71
N SER A 62 -11.01 39.78 8.51
CA SER A 62 -10.94 41.14 9.07
C SER A 62 -11.32 41.13 10.55
N ASN A 63 -10.99 42.21 11.25
CA ASN A 63 -11.08 42.29 12.71
C ASN A 63 -12.06 43.39 13.17
N ILE A 64 -12.88 43.07 14.17
CA ILE A 64 -13.67 44.04 14.94
C ILE A 64 -13.27 43.93 16.41
N GLY A 65 -12.88 45.05 17.02
CA GLY A 65 -12.46 45.12 18.42
C GLY A 65 -13.22 46.18 19.21
N ALA A 66 -13.68 45.85 20.41
CA ALA A 66 -14.32 46.78 21.33
C ALA A 66 -13.75 46.66 22.75
N GLY A 67 -13.51 47.80 23.40
CA GLY A 67 -13.12 47.87 24.81
C GLY A 67 -14.23 47.51 25.80
N ASN A 68 -15.48 47.47 25.34
CA ASN A 68 -16.66 46.99 26.05
C ASN A 68 -17.47 46.05 25.14
N ASP A 69 -18.51 46.50 24.44
CA ASP A 69 -19.42 45.61 23.70
C ASP A 69 -19.29 45.70 22.16
N VAL A 70 -19.52 44.58 21.46
CA VAL A 70 -19.76 44.56 20.00
C VAL A 70 -21.21 44.17 19.73
N ASP A 71 -21.98 45.04 19.05
CA ASP A 71 -23.35 44.77 18.61
C ASP A 71 -23.49 44.90 17.09
N LEU A 72 -23.76 43.79 16.41
CA LEU A 72 -23.97 43.71 14.96
C LEU A 72 -25.44 43.41 14.67
N ARG A 73 -26.10 44.27 13.89
CA ARG A 73 -27.51 44.14 13.50
C ARG A 73 -27.69 44.21 11.99
N ALA A 74 -28.10 43.10 11.39
CA ALA A 74 -28.40 42.99 9.97
C ALA A 74 -29.90 42.84 9.72
N GLY A 75 -30.36 43.20 8.52
CA GLY A 75 -31.75 43.02 8.08
C GLY A 75 -32.75 44.09 8.56
N LEU A 76 -32.28 45.29 8.92
CA LEU A 76 -33.15 46.36 9.43
C LEU A 76 -34.18 46.88 8.41
N LEU A 77 -33.93 46.70 7.11
CA LEU A 77 -34.85 47.07 6.02
C LEU A 77 -35.32 45.86 5.21
N ASP A 78 -34.53 44.79 5.21
CA ASP A 78 -34.73 43.60 4.41
C ASP A 78 -34.68 42.35 5.30
N LYS A 79 -35.76 41.56 5.30
CA LYS A 79 -35.84 40.29 6.06
C LYS A 79 -34.84 39.23 5.58
N THR A 80 -34.12 39.51 4.50
CA THR A 80 -33.06 38.66 3.96
C THR A 80 -31.66 39.11 4.38
N GLY A 81 -31.53 40.07 5.30
CA GLY A 81 -30.22 40.46 5.81
C GLY A 81 -29.53 39.33 6.58
N ASP A 82 -28.24 39.13 6.33
CA ASP A 82 -27.37 38.16 7.01
C ASP A 82 -26.21 38.82 7.76
N ILE A 83 -25.63 38.09 8.72
CA ILE A 83 -24.30 38.39 9.28
C ILE A 83 -23.33 37.29 8.85
N ASN A 84 -22.28 37.66 8.12
CA ASN A 84 -21.30 36.75 7.55
C ASN A 84 -19.91 37.06 8.10
N LEU A 85 -19.37 36.19 8.95
CA LEU A 85 -17.97 36.16 9.37
C LEU A 85 -17.27 35.07 8.57
N LEU A 86 -16.56 35.48 7.54
CA LEU A 86 -15.95 34.59 6.56
C LEU A 86 -14.45 34.63 6.71
N SER A 87 -13.83 33.48 6.50
CA SER A 87 -12.40 33.44 6.27
C SER A 87 -12.05 33.75 4.81
N ALA A 88 -10.78 34.00 4.58
CA ALA A 88 -10.14 33.94 3.27
C ALA A 88 -8.86 33.11 3.40
N ASN A 89 -8.13 32.90 2.31
CA ASN A 89 -6.96 32.04 2.34
C ASN A 89 -5.70 32.82 1.93
N ASP A 90 -4.61 32.58 2.65
CA ASP A 90 -3.26 32.88 2.21
C ASP A 90 -2.82 31.80 1.25
N GLU A 91 -2.47 32.17 0.03
CA GLU A 91 -2.01 31.25 -1.00
C GLU A 91 -0.51 31.42 -1.22
N ALA A 92 0.25 30.34 -1.20
CA ALA A 92 1.64 30.37 -1.61
C ALA A 92 1.89 29.24 -2.59
N SER A 93 2.55 29.55 -3.70
CA SER A 93 2.99 28.58 -4.68
C SER A 93 4.49 28.70 -4.90
N SER A 94 5.15 27.56 -5.03
CA SER A 94 6.54 27.51 -5.45
C SER A 94 6.70 26.44 -6.51
N HIS A 95 7.45 26.75 -7.55
CA HIS A 95 7.83 25.83 -8.60
C HIS A 95 9.33 25.97 -8.81
N SER A 96 10.03 24.84 -8.80
CA SER A 96 11.47 24.83 -9.01
C SER A 96 11.87 23.71 -9.97
N ASP A 97 12.83 24.03 -10.84
CA ASP A 97 13.44 23.11 -11.77
C ASP A 97 14.94 23.21 -11.69
N GLU A 98 15.60 22.08 -11.58
CA GLU A 98 17.05 21.94 -11.54
C GLU A 98 17.49 20.88 -12.54
N TYR A 99 18.47 21.24 -13.38
CA TYR A 99 19.15 20.27 -14.24
C TYR A 99 20.66 20.34 -14.02
N LYS A 100 21.31 19.19 -14.02
CA LYS A 100 22.76 19.03 -13.95
C LYS A 100 23.20 17.95 -14.92
N LYS A 101 24.07 18.31 -15.87
CA LYS A 101 24.71 17.39 -16.81
C LYS A 101 26.22 17.50 -16.63
N LYS A 102 26.87 16.36 -16.46
CA LYS A 102 28.32 16.28 -16.31
C LYS A 102 28.85 15.15 -17.19
N THR A 103 29.86 15.48 -17.98
CA THR A 103 30.66 14.54 -18.78
C THR A 103 32.07 14.52 -18.21
N GLY A 104 32.59 13.33 -17.93
CA GLY A 104 33.89 13.12 -17.28
C GLY A 104 33.79 12.12 -16.11
N LEU A 105 34.94 11.68 -15.59
CA LEU A 105 34.99 10.73 -14.49
C LEU A 105 34.48 11.36 -13.20
N SER A 106 33.48 10.76 -12.58
CA SER A 106 33.03 11.09 -11.23
C SER A 106 32.60 9.87 -10.45
N VAL A 107 32.90 9.86 -9.15
CA VAL A 107 32.49 8.81 -8.22
C VAL A 107 31.38 9.36 -7.32
N SER A 108 30.23 8.68 -7.28
CA SER A 108 29.13 8.97 -6.35
C SER A 108 28.47 7.68 -5.91
N GLY A 109 28.35 7.45 -4.59
CA GLY A 109 27.55 6.35 -4.03
C GLY A 109 27.94 4.95 -4.54
N GLY A 110 29.24 4.67 -4.70
CA GLY A 110 29.72 3.38 -5.25
C GLY A 110 29.64 3.26 -6.78
N PHE A 111 29.21 4.32 -7.49
CA PHE A 111 29.14 4.37 -8.95
C PHE A 111 30.22 5.31 -9.52
N LEU A 112 31.10 4.76 -10.36
CA LEU A 112 32.03 5.49 -11.22
C LEU A 112 31.34 5.78 -12.56
N SER A 113 30.87 7.02 -12.74
CA SER A 113 30.19 7.46 -13.96
C SER A 113 31.14 8.19 -14.92
N ILE A 114 31.01 7.93 -16.22
CA ILE A 114 31.63 8.72 -17.31
C ILE A 114 30.70 9.82 -17.84
N SER A 115 29.39 9.64 -17.64
CA SER A 115 28.38 10.67 -17.87
C SER A 115 27.27 10.53 -16.83
N SER A 116 26.80 11.68 -16.36
CA SER A 116 25.63 11.76 -15.46
C SER A 116 24.74 12.92 -15.86
N ALA A 117 23.43 12.69 -15.79
CA ALA A 117 22.41 13.71 -15.93
C ALA A 117 21.43 13.54 -14.77
N LYS A 118 21.10 14.65 -14.11
CA LYS A 118 20.06 14.75 -13.09
C LYS A 118 19.13 15.89 -13.49
N GLU A 119 17.84 15.59 -13.52
CA GLU A 119 16.75 16.56 -13.62
C GLU A 119 15.91 16.37 -12.37
N ALA A 120 15.71 17.42 -11.59
CA ALA A 120 14.91 17.39 -10.38
C ALA A 120 14.08 18.66 -10.31
N GLY A 121 12.95 18.59 -9.65
CA GLY A 121 12.12 19.75 -9.42
C GLY A 121 11.13 19.47 -8.31
N GLY A 122 10.44 20.52 -7.94
CA GLY A 122 9.43 20.45 -6.89
C GLY A 122 8.42 21.54 -7.09
N GLN A 123 7.17 21.21 -6.76
CA GLN A 123 6.05 22.11 -6.72
C GLN A 123 5.44 22.04 -5.32
N ALA A 124 5.30 23.19 -4.67
CA ALA A 124 4.57 23.27 -3.42
C ALA A 124 3.47 24.32 -3.55
N GLN A 125 2.28 24.00 -3.05
CA GLN A 125 1.11 24.86 -3.04
C GLN A 125 0.48 24.76 -1.66
N SER A 126 0.35 25.89 -0.97
CA SER A 126 -0.33 25.98 0.31
C SER A 126 -1.46 27.00 0.22
N SER A 127 -2.61 26.68 0.79
CA SER A 127 -3.73 27.57 1.01
C SER A 127 -4.09 27.51 2.49
N THR A 128 -3.77 28.55 3.25
CA THR A 128 -3.95 28.59 4.70
C THR A 128 -5.10 29.51 5.06
N ASN A 129 -6.06 29.00 5.83
CA ASN A 129 -7.21 29.78 6.27
C ASN A 129 -6.83 30.94 7.20
N VAL A 130 -7.29 32.15 6.86
CA VAL A 130 -7.25 33.37 7.66
C VAL A 130 -8.68 33.79 7.99
N GLY A 131 -9.07 33.59 9.25
CA GLY A 131 -10.41 33.87 9.75
C GLY A 131 -10.68 35.35 10.04
N SER A 132 -11.96 35.73 10.01
CA SER A 132 -12.39 36.99 10.62
C SER A 132 -12.38 36.87 12.15
N GLN A 133 -12.18 37.98 12.86
CA GLN A 133 -12.17 38.00 14.32
C GLN A 133 -13.08 39.10 14.87
N ILE A 134 -13.94 38.75 15.83
CA ILE A 134 -14.67 39.72 16.67
C ILE A 134 -14.18 39.55 18.10
N ASN A 135 -13.71 40.62 18.71
CA ASN A 135 -13.20 40.63 20.09
C ASN A 135 -13.87 41.75 20.89
N ALA A 136 -14.52 41.39 21.99
CA ALA A 136 -15.11 42.35 22.94
C ALA A 136 -14.64 42.03 24.36
N ALA A 137 -14.27 43.04 25.15
CA ALA A 137 -13.95 42.81 26.57
C ALA A 137 -15.21 42.54 27.41
N GLY A 138 -16.35 43.06 26.99
CA GLY A 138 -17.69 42.77 27.50
C GLY A 138 -18.37 41.71 26.65
N ASN A 139 -19.48 42.07 26.01
CA ASN A 139 -20.38 41.17 25.31
C ASN A 139 -20.23 41.27 23.79
N VAL A 140 -20.56 40.18 23.10
CA VAL A 140 -20.77 40.17 21.65
C VAL A 140 -22.22 39.78 21.35
N SER A 141 -22.96 40.66 20.65
CA SER A 141 -24.34 40.45 20.20
C SER A 141 -24.40 40.48 18.68
N LEU A 142 -24.82 39.39 18.05
CA LEU A 142 -25.10 39.31 16.61
C LEU A 142 -26.59 39.05 16.43
N GLN A 143 -27.29 39.94 15.73
CA GLN A 143 -28.73 39.87 15.48
C GLN A 143 -29.02 40.04 14.00
N THR A 144 -29.79 39.10 13.44
CA THR A 144 -30.11 39.11 12.02
C THR A 144 -31.50 38.56 11.75
N GLU A 145 -32.15 39.06 10.69
CA GLU A 145 -33.48 38.60 10.26
C GLU A 145 -33.44 37.26 9.52
N ARG A 146 -32.29 36.88 8.95
CA ARG A 146 -32.11 35.61 8.25
C ARG A 146 -31.00 34.77 8.89
N ASP A 147 -29.76 34.83 8.40
CA ASP A 147 -28.72 33.85 8.80
C ASP A 147 -27.48 34.49 9.43
N ILE A 148 -26.88 33.79 10.40
CA ILE A 148 -25.53 34.07 10.91
C ILE A 148 -24.59 32.96 10.40
N ASN A 149 -23.55 33.34 9.68
CA ASN A 149 -22.54 32.42 9.16
C ASN A 149 -21.18 32.75 9.75
N VAL A 150 -20.59 31.84 10.51
CA VAL A 150 -19.22 31.91 11.05
C VAL A 150 -18.42 30.77 10.43
N ILE A 151 -17.50 31.10 9.53
CA ILE A 151 -16.75 30.12 8.73
C ILE A 151 -15.25 30.35 8.90
N GLY A 152 -14.54 29.36 9.45
CA GLY A 152 -13.12 29.42 9.81
C GLY A 152 -12.73 30.69 10.58
N SER A 153 -13.65 31.24 11.37
CA SER A 153 -13.58 32.57 11.97
C SER A 153 -13.80 32.51 13.49
N SER A 154 -13.46 33.58 14.21
CA SER A 154 -13.56 33.63 15.66
C SER A 154 -14.45 34.75 16.20
N VAL A 155 -15.17 34.45 17.27
CA VAL A 155 -15.98 35.39 18.05
C VAL A 155 -15.63 35.21 19.52
N ASN A 156 -15.05 36.23 20.15
CA ASN A 156 -14.59 36.18 21.53
C ASN A 156 -15.21 37.33 22.33
N ALA A 157 -15.83 37.00 23.47
CA ALA A 157 -16.35 37.95 24.45
C ALA A 157 -15.77 37.67 25.83
N GLY A 158 -15.38 38.72 26.56
CA GLY A 158 -14.96 38.60 27.96
C GLY A 158 -16.10 38.29 28.93
N ALA A 159 -17.34 38.59 28.53
CA ALA A 159 -18.57 38.18 29.20
C ALA A 159 -19.40 37.25 28.28
N ASN A 160 -20.51 37.73 27.71
CA ASN A 160 -21.48 36.88 27.02
C ASN A 160 -21.35 36.97 25.49
N VAL A 161 -21.61 35.84 24.80
CA VAL A 161 -21.84 35.83 23.35
C VAL A 161 -23.29 35.46 23.07
N SER A 162 -23.98 36.27 22.27
CA SER A 162 -25.36 36.03 21.83
C SER A 162 -25.47 36.07 20.30
N LEU A 163 -25.79 34.93 19.69
CA LEU A 163 -26.04 34.79 18.26
C LEU A 163 -27.54 34.55 18.04
N ASN A 164 -28.25 35.52 17.44
CA ASN A 164 -29.69 35.44 17.22
C ASN A 164 -30.03 35.58 15.74
N ALA A 165 -30.47 34.48 15.13
CA ALA A 165 -30.86 34.41 13.73
C ALA A 165 -32.36 34.20 13.54
N GLY A 166 -32.94 34.93 12.59
CA GLY A 166 -34.33 34.74 12.19
C GLY A 166 -34.58 33.46 11.37
N GLN A 167 -33.53 32.80 10.89
CA GLN A 167 -33.55 31.47 10.30
C GLN A 167 -32.45 30.60 10.91
N ASP A 168 -31.21 30.67 10.42
CA ASP A 168 -30.16 29.71 10.80
C ASP A 168 -28.91 30.33 11.41
N VAL A 169 -28.22 29.54 12.24
CA VAL A 169 -26.84 29.83 12.67
C VAL A 169 -25.91 28.72 12.19
N ASN A 170 -24.93 29.07 11.38
CA ASN A 170 -23.93 28.16 10.82
C ASN A 170 -22.55 28.48 11.39
N ILE A 171 -21.93 27.54 12.10
CA ILE A 171 -20.59 27.64 12.70
C ILE A 171 -19.73 26.52 12.12
N LEU A 172 -19.01 26.83 11.06
CA LEU A 172 -18.40 25.86 10.16
C LEU A 172 -16.88 25.99 10.16
N ALA A 173 -16.16 24.88 10.14
CA ALA A 173 -14.75 24.88 9.81
C ALA A 173 -14.57 25.34 8.36
N ALA A 174 -13.55 26.15 8.12
CA ALA A 174 -13.01 26.36 6.79
C ALA A 174 -11.98 25.27 6.46
N GLN A 175 -11.42 25.30 5.25
CA GLN A 175 -10.45 24.31 4.80
C GLN A 175 -9.10 24.98 4.51
N SER A 176 -8.03 24.37 5.02
CA SER A 176 -6.65 24.68 4.64
C SER A 176 -6.07 23.50 3.86
N THR A 177 -5.35 23.77 2.77
CA THR A 177 -4.75 22.75 1.92
C THR A 177 -3.25 22.92 1.80
N ASN A 178 -2.50 21.82 1.79
CA ASN A 178 -1.07 21.81 1.51
C ASN A 178 -0.77 20.70 0.52
N SER A 179 -0.14 21.01 -0.61
CA SER A 179 0.20 20.07 -1.67
C SER A 179 1.67 20.25 -2.03
N ASN A 180 2.46 19.20 -1.84
CA ASN A 180 3.86 19.14 -2.21
C ASN A 180 4.05 18.00 -3.19
N GLN A 181 4.71 18.27 -4.30
CA GLN A 181 5.12 17.27 -5.27
C GLN A 181 6.59 17.47 -5.62
N ASP A 182 7.40 16.44 -5.41
CA ASP A 182 8.81 16.43 -5.76
C ASP A 182 9.06 15.35 -6.82
N TRP A 183 9.80 15.70 -7.87
CA TRP A 183 10.22 14.73 -8.88
C TRP A 183 11.73 14.75 -9.07
N GLU A 184 12.28 13.57 -9.31
CA GLU A 184 13.68 13.40 -9.65
C GLU A 184 13.87 12.35 -10.75
N LYS A 185 14.68 12.68 -11.74
CA LYS A 185 15.15 11.79 -12.80
C LYS A 185 16.67 11.81 -12.82
N LYS A 186 17.27 10.67 -12.50
CA LYS A 186 18.72 10.46 -12.60
C LYS A 186 19.02 9.52 -13.76
N ARG A 187 20.09 9.80 -14.49
CA ARG A 187 20.68 8.94 -15.51
C ARG A 187 22.19 8.91 -15.33
N GLN A 188 22.76 7.74 -15.14
CA GLN A 188 24.20 7.56 -14.99
C GLN A 188 24.69 6.48 -15.95
N SER A 189 25.82 6.72 -16.60
CA SER A 189 26.51 5.73 -17.43
C SER A 189 27.89 5.46 -16.85
N GLY A 190 28.22 4.21 -16.60
CA GLY A 190 29.49 3.82 -16.01
C GLY A 190 29.43 2.47 -15.30
N ILE A 191 30.25 2.32 -14.25
CA ILE A 191 30.40 1.09 -13.48
C ILE A 191 29.97 1.37 -12.04
N GLY A 192 29.03 0.60 -11.52
CA GLY A 192 28.54 0.66 -10.16
C GLY A 192 28.84 -0.60 -9.37
N VAL A 193 29.11 -0.42 -8.09
CA VAL A 193 29.07 -1.48 -7.09
C VAL A 193 28.06 -1.06 -6.03
N SER A 194 27.00 -1.85 -5.86
CA SER A 194 26.04 -1.68 -4.77
C SER A 194 26.10 -2.89 -3.86
N SER A 195 26.13 -2.66 -2.55
CA SER A 195 26.04 -3.70 -1.53
C SER A 195 24.79 -3.48 -0.70
N ASN A 196 24.04 -4.55 -0.46
CA ASN A 196 22.95 -4.59 0.50
C ASN A 196 23.19 -5.73 1.51
N ALA A 197 22.30 -5.91 2.48
CA ALA A 197 22.41 -6.97 3.48
C ALA A 197 22.37 -8.40 2.91
N ASN A 198 22.03 -8.52 1.61
CA ASN A 198 21.77 -9.78 0.92
C ASN A 198 22.74 -10.04 -0.24
N GLY A 199 23.77 -9.22 -0.47
CA GLY A 199 24.71 -9.42 -1.58
C GLY A 199 25.47 -8.19 -2.07
N VAL A 200 26.34 -8.41 -3.05
CA VAL A 200 27.08 -7.38 -3.79
C VAL A 200 26.70 -7.46 -5.27
N THR A 201 26.20 -6.36 -5.84
CA THR A 201 25.89 -6.24 -7.27
C THR A 201 26.90 -5.31 -7.94
N PHE A 202 27.61 -5.83 -8.93
CA PHE A 202 28.39 -5.08 -9.89
C PHE A 202 27.49 -4.77 -11.10
N PHE A 203 27.57 -3.56 -11.63
CA PHE A 203 26.82 -3.15 -12.81
C PHE A 203 27.72 -2.32 -13.71
N ALA A 204 27.67 -2.55 -15.01
CA ALA A 204 28.34 -1.76 -16.03
C ALA A 204 27.34 -1.44 -17.14
N GLY A 205 27.02 -0.16 -17.31
CA GLY A 205 26.05 0.28 -18.30
C GLY A 205 25.36 1.57 -17.90
N VAL A 206 24.09 1.68 -18.28
CA VAL A 206 23.24 2.84 -18.08
C VAL A 206 22.19 2.55 -17.01
N ASP A 207 22.23 3.27 -15.91
CA ASP A 207 21.22 3.28 -14.86
C ASP A 207 20.34 4.52 -15.00
N ARG A 208 19.02 4.33 -14.97
CA ARG A 208 18.00 5.40 -14.93
C ARG A 208 17.12 5.19 -13.71
N THR A 209 16.97 6.22 -12.89
CA THR A 209 16.04 6.25 -11.76
C THR A 209 15.06 7.40 -11.97
N LYS A 210 13.77 7.14 -11.78
CA LYS A 210 12.73 8.17 -11.68
C LYS A 210 12.04 8.02 -10.34
N GLU A 211 11.82 9.14 -9.67
CA GLU A 211 11.13 9.23 -8.40
C GLU A 211 10.13 10.38 -8.46
N ASN A 212 8.92 10.15 -7.97
CA ASN A 212 7.86 11.15 -7.86
C ASN A 212 7.16 10.94 -6.52
N ASN A 213 7.23 11.94 -5.66
CA ASN A 213 6.63 11.91 -4.33
C ASN A 213 5.61 13.04 -4.26
N ARG A 214 4.37 12.72 -3.87
CA ARG A 214 3.30 13.69 -3.68
C ARG A 214 2.73 13.55 -2.27
N LEU A 215 2.55 14.68 -1.60
CA LEU A 215 1.87 14.80 -0.32
C LEU A 215 0.80 15.86 -0.48
N GLU A 216 -0.46 15.47 -0.29
CA GLU A 216 -1.58 16.40 -0.21
C GLU A 216 -2.24 16.27 1.16
N GLN A 217 -2.54 17.39 1.79
CA GLN A 217 -3.20 17.48 3.08
C GLN A 217 -4.32 18.50 2.98
N GLN A 218 -5.49 18.13 3.46
CA GLN A 218 -6.65 18.98 3.65
C GLN A 218 -7.04 18.91 5.13
N SER A 219 -6.96 20.04 5.81
CA SER A 219 -7.23 20.16 7.24
C SER A 219 -8.39 21.12 7.48
N ALA A 220 -9.14 20.88 8.56
CA ALA A 220 -10.28 21.69 8.95
C ALA A 220 -9.81 22.83 9.86
N ALA A 221 -9.89 24.06 9.36
CA ALA A 221 -9.64 25.28 10.12
C ALA A 221 -10.90 25.67 10.91
N ALA A 222 -10.90 25.36 12.20
CA ALA A 222 -12.04 25.56 13.09
C ALA A 222 -12.60 26.98 13.09
N SER A 223 -13.93 27.12 13.16
CA SER A 223 -14.52 28.31 13.77
C SER A 223 -14.48 28.21 15.29
N GLN A 224 -14.30 29.33 15.97
CA GLN A 224 -14.17 29.39 17.43
C GLN A 224 -15.11 30.45 18.00
N VAL A 225 -16.01 30.06 18.90
CA VAL A 225 -16.85 31.01 19.62
C VAL A 225 -16.61 30.83 21.11
N ARG A 226 -16.11 31.88 21.77
CA ARG A 226 -15.72 31.86 23.19
C ARG A 226 -16.45 32.95 23.97
N ALA A 227 -17.07 32.56 25.08
CA ALA A 227 -17.66 33.46 26.06
C ALA A 227 -16.96 33.29 27.42
N GLY A 228 -16.63 34.39 28.08
CA GLY A 228 -16.14 34.39 29.46
C GLY A 228 -17.23 34.12 30.50
N GLU A 229 -18.50 34.21 30.12
CA GLU A 229 -19.66 33.81 30.93
C GLU A 229 -20.52 32.84 30.10
N ASP A 230 -21.66 33.29 29.56
CA ASP A 230 -22.60 32.43 28.83
C ASP A 230 -22.49 32.59 27.31
N LEU A 231 -22.66 31.47 26.61
CA LEU A 231 -22.84 31.44 25.16
C LEU A 231 -24.28 31.07 24.83
N THR A 232 -24.99 31.95 24.14
CA THR A 232 -26.36 31.70 23.66
C THR A 232 -26.42 31.75 22.15
N VAL A 233 -26.93 30.69 21.53
CA VAL A 233 -27.18 30.59 20.10
C VAL A 233 -28.65 30.26 19.86
N ASN A 234 -29.37 31.20 19.26
CA ASN A 234 -30.79 31.08 18.95
C ASN A 234 -31.01 31.16 17.44
N ALA A 235 -31.67 30.15 16.90
CA ALA A 235 -32.11 30.10 15.51
C ALA A 235 -33.60 29.77 15.45
N LYS A 236 -34.39 30.54 14.69
CA LYS A 236 -35.82 30.17 14.52
C LYS A 236 -36.00 28.93 13.66
N ARG A 237 -34.97 28.48 12.94
CA ARG A 237 -34.97 27.29 12.11
C ARG A 237 -33.86 26.33 12.53
N ASP A 238 -32.64 26.45 12.04
CA ASP A 238 -31.60 25.43 12.31
C ASP A 238 -30.30 26.00 12.90
N ILE A 239 -29.59 25.18 13.68
CA ILE A 239 -28.20 25.45 14.09
C ILE A 239 -27.31 24.35 13.51
N ASN A 240 -26.27 24.72 12.79
CA ASN A 240 -25.30 23.79 12.21
C ASN A 240 -23.89 24.11 12.72
N GLN A 241 -23.28 23.18 13.45
CA GLN A 241 -21.88 23.24 13.88
C GLN A 241 -21.10 22.12 13.18
N VAL A 242 -20.03 22.45 12.47
CA VAL A 242 -19.20 21.46 11.76
C VAL A 242 -17.73 21.70 12.02
N GLY A 243 -17.04 20.70 12.58
CA GLY A 243 -15.65 20.75 13.03
C GLY A 243 -15.25 22.07 13.67
N SER A 244 -16.07 22.62 14.56
CA SER A 244 -15.87 23.94 15.18
C SER A 244 -15.96 23.86 16.70
N ASP A 245 -15.49 24.89 17.38
CA ASP A 245 -15.34 24.90 18.84
C ASP A 245 -16.23 25.99 19.47
N LEU A 246 -17.07 25.58 20.41
CA LEU A 246 -17.91 26.45 21.23
C LEU A 246 -17.48 26.33 22.69
N GLN A 247 -17.15 27.45 23.34
CA GLN A 247 -16.65 27.46 24.72
C GLN A 247 -17.33 28.55 25.55
N ALA A 248 -17.72 28.20 26.77
CA ALA A 248 -18.26 29.14 27.75
C ALA A 248 -17.84 28.75 29.17
N LEU A 249 -17.43 29.71 30.00
CA LEU A 249 -17.06 29.40 31.40
C LEU A 249 -18.28 29.08 32.27
N ASN A 250 -19.47 29.51 31.87
CA ASN A 250 -20.74 29.15 32.51
C ASN A 250 -21.54 28.21 31.60
N ASP A 251 -22.66 28.69 31.03
CA ASP A 251 -23.58 27.85 30.29
C ASP A 251 -23.45 28.04 28.77
N ILE A 252 -23.60 26.95 28.02
CA ILE A 252 -23.84 26.97 26.57
C ILE A 252 -25.31 26.64 26.33
N ASN A 253 -26.03 27.53 25.65
CA ASN A 253 -27.45 27.37 25.33
C ASN A 253 -27.65 27.42 23.81
N LEU A 254 -27.99 26.28 23.19
CA LEU A 254 -28.34 26.17 21.78
C LEU A 254 -29.85 25.91 21.64
N THR A 255 -30.58 26.84 21.02
CA THR A 255 -32.02 26.74 20.82
C THR A 255 -32.39 26.90 19.35
N ALA A 256 -33.00 25.86 18.77
CA ALA A 256 -33.48 25.87 17.39
C ALA A 256 -34.99 25.61 17.29
N GLY A 257 -35.67 26.38 16.43
CA GLY A 257 -37.08 26.16 16.11
C GLY A 257 -37.35 24.91 15.27
N ARG A 258 -36.31 24.31 14.67
CA ARG A 258 -36.40 23.06 13.91
C ARG A 258 -35.27 22.11 14.30
N ASN A 259 -34.07 22.18 13.70
CA ASN A 259 -33.03 21.17 13.91
C ASN A 259 -31.74 21.73 14.50
N ILE A 260 -30.98 20.90 15.21
CA ILE A 260 -29.59 21.17 15.60
C ILE A 260 -28.71 20.05 15.06
N LYS A 261 -27.67 20.40 14.30
CA LYS A 261 -26.68 19.47 13.76
C LYS A 261 -25.29 19.82 14.26
N ILE A 262 -24.59 18.85 14.85
CA ILE A 262 -23.21 18.99 15.34
C ILE A 262 -22.38 17.86 14.74
N ASP A 263 -21.64 18.15 13.66
CA ASP A 263 -20.85 17.16 12.94
C ASP A 263 -19.35 17.39 13.11
N ALA A 264 -18.56 16.33 13.03
CA ALA A 264 -17.13 16.44 12.79
C ALA A 264 -16.84 16.91 11.35
N ALA A 265 -15.78 17.70 11.16
CA ALA A 265 -15.31 18.07 9.82
C ALA A 265 -14.31 17.03 9.31
N ARG A 266 -14.47 16.63 8.05
CA ARG A 266 -13.58 15.68 7.39
C ARG A 266 -12.22 16.30 7.09
N GLU A 267 -11.14 15.58 7.40
CA GLU A 267 -9.77 15.89 7.00
C GLU A 267 -9.25 14.77 6.10
N SER A 268 -8.32 15.10 5.20
CA SER A 268 -7.78 14.13 4.24
C SER A 268 -6.28 14.30 4.07
N ARG A 269 -5.57 13.18 3.95
CA ARG A 269 -4.14 13.14 3.68
C ARG A 269 -3.84 12.08 2.63
N THR A 270 -3.25 12.50 1.52
CA THR A 270 -2.82 11.63 0.42
C THR A 270 -1.30 11.64 0.37
N VAL A 271 -0.69 10.47 0.47
CA VAL A 271 0.75 10.26 0.27
C VAL A 271 0.92 9.32 -0.91
N GLU A 272 1.61 9.77 -1.94
CA GLU A 272 1.91 8.99 -3.13
C GLU A 272 3.42 8.94 -3.35
N GLN A 273 3.95 7.74 -3.52
CA GLN A 273 5.36 7.50 -3.80
C GLN A 273 5.48 6.58 -4.99
N GLN A 274 6.11 7.09 -6.05
CA GLN A 274 6.39 6.33 -7.26
C GLN A 274 7.89 6.29 -7.49
N ARG A 275 8.44 5.08 -7.70
CA ARG A 275 9.84 4.88 -8.02
C ARG A 275 9.97 3.91 -9.19
N GLU A 276 10.71 4.31 -10.22
CA GLU A 276 11.01 3.49 -11.39
C GLU A 276 12.52 3.44 -11.60
N ASN A 277 13.09 2.26 -11.51
CA ASN A 277 14.48 1.97 -11.81
C ASN A 277 14.55 1.20 -13.12
N SER A 278 15.31 1.68 -14.10
CA SER A 278 15.58 0.99 -15.35
C SER A 278 17.07 0.92 -15.60
N ARG A 279 17.58 -0.29 -15.81
CA ARG A 279 18.98 -0.55 -16.13
C ARG A 279 19.10 -1.15 -17.51
N ASN A 280 20.11 -0.73 -18.25
CA ASN A 280 20.54 -1.37 -19.47
C ASN A 280 22.06 -1.57 -19.40
N GLY A 281 22.50 -2.82 -19.38
CA GLY A 281 23.92 -3.15 -19.34
C GLY A 281 24.17 -4.52 -18.74
N LEU A 282 25.42 -4.76 -18.38
CA LEU A 282 25.87 -5.97 -17.71
C LEU A 282 25.75 -5.78 -16.19
N SER A 283 25.00 -6.62 -15.50
CA SER A 283 25.02 -6.75 -14.05
C SER A 283 25.56 -8.12 -13.65
N ALA A 284 26.35 -8.18 -12.61
CA ALA A 284 26.74 -9.41 -11.93
C ALA A 284 26.46 -9.25 -10.44
N SER A 285 25.54 -10.03 -9.87
CA SER A 285 25.31 -10.07 -8.43
C SER A 285 25.88 -11.34 -7.82
N ILE A 286 26.35 -11.19 -6.58
CA ILE A 286 26.71 -12.28 -5.70
C ILE A 286 25.82 -12.15 -4.47
N ASP A 287 24.80 -12.99 -4.39
CA ASP A 287 23.80 -12.94 -3.33
C ASP A 287 24.23 -13.82 -2.13
N HIS A 288 24.05 -13.31 -0.91
CA HIS A 288 24.34 -13.96 0.38
C HIS A 288 23.25 -13.61 1.41
N ASN A 289 22.40 -14.57 1.79
CA ASN A 289 21.19 -14.35 2.60
C ASN A 289 21.41 -14.23 4.13
N TYR A 290 22.18 -13.24 4.62
CA TYR A 290 22.41 -13.09 6.07
C TYR A 290 21.39 -12.18 6.78
N GLY A 291 20.84 -11.14 6.13
CA GLY A 291 19.99 -10.13 6.79
C GLY A 291 18.56 -10.57 7.11
N SER A 292 17.91 -11.26 6.18
CA SER A 292 16.48 -11.65 6.26
C SER A 292 16.16 -12.71 7.34
N THR A 293 17.16 -13.48 7.78
CA THR A 293 16.99 -14.54 8.79
C THR A 293 16.92 -13.98 10.22
N LYS A 294 17.53 -12.83 10.48
CA LYS A 294 17.53 -12.19 11.81
C LYS A 294 16.20 -11.53 12.16
N ASP A 295 15.54 -10.95 11.16
CA ASP A 295 14.24 -10.29 11.32
C ASP A 295 13.08 -11.30 11.31
N ALA A 296 13.23 -12.43 10.61
CA ALA A 296 12.23 -13.51 10.59
C ALA A 296 12.16 -14.31 11.93
N ILE A 297 13.28 -14.49 12.63
CA ILE A 297 13.33 -15.27 13.88
C ILE A 297 12.92 -14.42 15.11
N SER A 298 13.15 -13.10 15.08
CA SER A 298 12.79 -12.23 16.21
C SER A 298 11.31 -11.83 16.25
N GLY A 299 10.56 -12.05 15.16
CA GLY A 299 9.14 -11.70 15.04
C GLY A 299 8.13 -12.83 15.29
N ALA A 300 8.57 -14.07 15.47
CA ALA A 300 7.70 -15.26 15.49
C ALA A 300 7.27 -15.73 16.90
N GLY A 301 7.44 -14.92 17.95
CA GLY A 301 7.35 -15.42 19.33
C GLY A 301 6.63 -14.57 20.37
N LYS A 302 5.87 -13.53 20.01
CA LYS A 302 5.06 -12.77 20.99
C LYS A 302 3.71 -12.43 20.39
N GLY A 303 2.67 -13.05 20.96
CA GLY A 303 1.27 -12.88 20.60
C GLY A 303 0.67 -11.56 21.05
N GLU A 304 -0.56 -11.38 20.58
CA GLU A 304 -1.62 -10.43 20.93
C GLU A 304 -1.28 -8.93 20.97
N ASP A 305 -2.10 -8.20 20.22
CA ASP A 305 -2.25 -6.76 20.09
C ASP A 305 -1.28 -5.93 19.22
N ALA A 306 -1.97 -5.19 18.34
CA ALA A 306 -1.61 -3.97 17.65
C ALA A 306 -0.54 -4.04 16.54
N THR A 307 -1.06 -3.91 15.32
CA THR A 307 -0.47 -3.28 14.13
C THR A 307 0.63 -4.02 13.36
N SER A 308 0.28 -4.39 12.13
CA SER A 308 1.18 -4.71 11.00
C SER A 308 1.94 -6.04 11.01
N LYS A 309 1.23 -7.18 10.95
CA LYS A 309 1.81 -8.46 10.50
C LYS A 309 0.98 -9.21 9.43
N GLY A 310 0.16 -8.49 8.66
CA GLY A 310 -0.70 -9.07 7.61
C GLY A 310 -0.11 -9.11 6.18
N SER A 311 1.10 -8.60 5.93
CA SER A 311 1.64 -8.47 4.56
C SER A 311 3.06 -9.06 4.36
N SER A 312 3.63 -9.77 5.34
CA SER A 312 5.08 -10.03 5.34
C SER A 312 5.50 -11.51 5.41
N THR A 313 4.60 -12.47 5.27
CA THR A 313 4.97 -13.89 5.17
C THR A 313 5.08 -14.42 3.74
N LEU A 314 4.90 -13.59 2.70
CA LEU A 314 4.95 -13.99 1.29
C LEU A 314 6.28 -13.70 0.55
N LYS A 315 7.37 -13.37 1.26
CA LYS A 315 8.75 -13.37 0.71
C LYS A 315 9.75 -14.12 1.60
N ALA A 316 9.26 -15.00 2.48
CA ALA A 316 10.08 -15.62 3.53
C ALA A 316 10.11 -17.16 3.42
N VAL A 317 10.25 -17.71 2.22
CA VAL A 317 10.80 -19.06 2.01
C VAL A 317 11.64 -19.05 0.73
N ASP A 318 12.72 -18.27 0.77
CA ASP A 318 13.89 -18.47 -0.11
C ASP A 318 15.20 -18.46 0.72
N SER A 319 15.09 -18.40 2.06
CA SER A 319 16.22 -18.12 2.96
C SER A 319 16.69 -19.31 3.79
N THR A 320 16.02 -20.47 3.78
CA THR A 320 16.47 -21.63 4.57
C THR A 320 17.35 -22.61 3.76
N SER A 321 17.36 -22.55 2.42
CA SER A 321 18.29 -23.34 1.60
C SER A 321 19.62 -22.62 1.32
N GLN A 322 19.65 -21.29 1.32
CA GLN A 322 20.87 -20.54 0.97
C GLN A 322 21.94 -20.48 2.08
N PHE A 323 21.66 -20.99 3.29
CA PHE A 323 22.70 -21.10 4.31
C PHE A 323 23.77 -22.17 3.96
N LEU A 324 23.43 -23.14 3.12
CA LEU A 324 24.31 -24.28 2.77
C LEU A 324 24.73 -24.33 1.29
N SER A 325 24.24 -23.43 0.42
CA SER A 325 24.53 -23.44 -1.03
C SER A 325 25.74 -22.60 -1.48
N GLY A 326 26.38 -21.85 -0.58
CA GLY A 326 27.43 -20.90 -0.95
C GLY A 326 26.92 -19.71 -1.78
N PRO A 327 27.79 -18.73 -2.13
CA PRO A 327 27.40 -17.61 -2.98
C PRO A 327 27.00 -18.09 -4.38
N THR A 328 25.77 -17.79 -4.81
CA THR A 328 25.35 -17.98 -6.21
C THR A 328 25.65 -16.72 -7.02
N GLY A 329 26.33 -16.89 -8.16
CA GLY A 329 26.59 -15.80 -9.09
C GLY A 329 25.46 -15.69 -10.13
N ASP A 330 24.87 -14.50 -10.24
CA ASP A 330 23.86 -14.18 -11.24
C ASP A 330 24.38 -13.07 -12.16
N GLY A 331 24.56 -13.40 -13.44
CA GLY A 331 24.97 -12.47 -14.48
C GLY A 331 23.78 -12.15 -15.37
N LYS A 332 23.47 -10.89 -15.61
CA LYS A 332 22.39 -10.47 -16.52
C LYS A 332 22.92 -9.38 -17.45
N PHE A 333 22.68 -9.50 -18.75
CA PHE A 333 22.91 -8.46 -19.73
C PHE A 333 21.61 -8.10 -20.43
N GLY A 334 21.23 -6.82 -20.41
CA GLY A 334 20.05 -6.36 -21.14
C GLY A 334 19.25 -5.33 -20.36
N ASN A 335 17.96 -5.23 -20.71
CA ASN A 335 17.07 -4.23 -20.15
C ASN A 335 16.34 -4.80 -18.95
N SER A 336 16.48 -4.20 -17.77
CA SER A 336 15.60 -4.41 -16.63
C SER A 336 14.83 -3.14 -16.29
N LYS A 337 13.61 -3.31 -15.80
CA LYS A 337 12.75 -2.26 -15.28
C LYS A 337 12.07 -2.77 -14.00
N GLN A 338 12.14 -1.98 -12.95
CA GLN A 338 11.44 -2.19 -11.69
C GLN A 338 10.70 -0.91 -11.33
N GLY A 339 9.37 -1.00 -11.19
CA GLY A 339 8.50 0.07 -10.74
C GLY A 339 7.84 -0.29 -9.42
N THR A 340 7.78 0.65 -8.48
CA THR A 340 6.98 0.55 -7.27
C THR A 340 6.14 1.82 -7.15
N SER A 341 4.84 1.66 -6.94
CA SER A 341 3.91 2.73 -6.64
C SER A 341 3.20 2.42 -5.33
N GLN A 342 3.13 3.38 -4.44
CA GLN A 342 2.37 3.29 -3.20
C GLN A 342 1.54 4.56 -3.05
N GLN A 343 0.24 4.41 -2.86
CA GLN A 343 -0.66 5.50 -2.54
C GLN A 343 -1.36 5.17 -1.23
N VAL A 344 -1.31 6.10 -0.28
CA VAL A 344 -2.02 6.04 0.98
C VAL A 344 -2.97 7.23 1.01
N VAL A 345 -4.25 6.98 1.20
CA VAL A 345 -5.27 8.01 1.42
C VAL A 345 -5.87 7.77 2.79
N GLU A 346 -5.69 8.73 3.68
CA GLU A 346 -6.21 8.72 5.03
C GLU A 346 -7.26 9.82 5.14
N THR A 347 -8.45 9.47 5.60
CA THR A 347 -9.54 10.36 5.96
C THR A 347 -9.78 10.26 7.45
N THR A 348 -9.58 11.37 8.14
CA THR A 348 -9.88 11.51 9.58
C THR A 348 -11.00 12.53 9.77
N ASN A 349 -11.43 12.71 11.02
CA ASN A 349 -12.47 13.67 11.37
C ASN A 349 -11.99 14.57 12.51
N ARG A 350 -12.05 15.89 12.30
CA ARG A 350 -11.94 16.90 13.36
C ARG A 350 -13.29 17.01 14.07
N ALA A 351 -13.37 16.57 15.31
CA ALA A 351 -14.58 16.68 16.11
C ALA A 351 -15.06 18.13 16.28
N SER A 352 -16.38 18.32 16.37
CA SER A 352 -16.96 19.56 16.90
C SER A 352 -16.96 19.52 18.41
N THR A 353 -16.47 20.58 19.06
CA THR A 353 -16.35 20.65 20.51
C THR A 353 -17.34 21.63 21.12
N LEU A 354 -17.95 21.24 22.24
CA LEU A 354 -18.80 22.09 23.07
C LEU A 354 -18.34 21.94 24.52
N ASP A 355 -17.78 23.00 25.09
CA ASP A 355 -17.19 23.00 26.43
C ASP A 355 -17.85 24.07 27.31
N ALA A 356 -18.71 23.63 28.22
CA ALA A 356 -19.41 24.48 29.17
C ALA A 356 -18.86 24.28 30.59
N GLY A 357 -18.46 25.35 31.28
CA GLY A 357 -18.02 25.23 32.68
C GLY A 357 -19.14 24.82 33.64
N ASN A 358 -20.40 25.09 33.30
CA ASN A 358 -21.58 24.66 34.06
C ASN A 358 -22.45 23.71 33.24
N ASN A 359 -23.46 24.19 32.53
CA ASN A 359 -24.44 23.36 31.83
C ASN A 359 -24.37 23.55 30.31
N LEU A 360 -24.49 22.44 29.59
CA LEU A 360 -24.69 22.44 28.15
C LEU A 360 -26.16 22.11 27.85
N ASN A 361 -26.90 23.08 27.33
CA ASN A 361 -28.32 22.95 27.00
C ASN A 361 -28.52 23.01 25.49
N ILE A 362 -29.01 21.91 24.91
CA ILE A 362 -29.30 21.77 23.48
C ILE A 362 -30.79 21.46 23.32
N SER A 363 -31.55 22.37 22.70
CA SER A 363 -32.99 22.22 22.53
C SER A 363 -33.44 22.52 21.11
N ALA A 364 -33.93 21.50 20.42
CA ALA A 364 -34.57 21.61 19.11
C ALA A 364 -36.07 21.27 19.22
N SER A 365 -36.91 21.90 18.41
CA SER A 365 -38.33 21.49 18.33
C SER A 365 -38.53 20.24 17.47
N ASN A 366 -37.59 19.95 16.58
CA ASN A 366 -37.54 18.77 15.73
C ASN A 366 -36.27 17.95 16.05
N ASP A 367 -35.29 17.83 15.15
CA ASP A 367 -34.25 16.81 15.32
C ASP A 367 -32.95 17.39 15.91
N VAL A 368 -32.31 16.64 16.83
CA VAL A 368 -30.93 16.89 17.26
C VAL A 368 -30.05 15.75 16.74
N GLN A 369 -29.09 16.08 15.88
CA GLN A 369 -28.12 15.12 15.35
C GLN A 369 -26.70 15.53 15.74
N ILE A 370 -25.95 14.60 16.33
CA ILE A 370 -24.55 14.80 16.72
C ILE A 370 -23.72 13.64 16.17
N SER A 371 -22.76 13.91 15.29
CA SER A 371 -21.92 12.91 14.64
C SER A 371 -20.45 13.21 14.86
N GLY A 372 -19.77 12.43 15.70
CA GLY A 372 -18.37 12.65 16.08
C GLY A 372 -18.13 13.91 16.92
N GLY A 373 -19.12 14.34 17.70
CA GLY A 373 -19.00 15.50 18.59
C GLY A 373 -18.34 15.16 19.93
N GLN A 374 -17.67 16.14 20.55
CA GLN A 374 -17.17 16.05 21.92
C GLN A 374 -17.89 17.09 22.79
N LEU A 375 -18.74 16.62 23.70
CA LEU A 375 -19.57 17.47 24.54
C LEU A 375 -19.11 17.35 26.00
N GLN A 376 -18.71 18.48 26.59
CA GLN A 376 -18.25 18.57 27.96
C GLN A 376 -19.04 19.61 28.73
N ALA A 377 -19.44 19.26 29.96
CA ALA A 377 -20.06 20.18 30.90
C ALA A 377 -19.53 19.94 32.32
N GLY A 378 -19.16 21.01 33.04
CA GLY A 378 -18.75 20.89 34.44
C GLY A 378 -19.88 20.45 35.38
N ARG A 379 -21.14 20.55 34.94
CA ARG A 379 -22.33 20.08 35.66
C ARG A 379 -23.20 19.18 34.79
N ASP A 380 -24.15 19.73 34.04
CA ASP A 380 -25.16 18.93 33.35
C ASP A 380 -25.09 19.09 31.82
N ILE A 381 -25.28 17.99 31.09
CA ILE A 381 -25.57 17.99 29.66
C ILE A 381 -27.05 17.68 29.48
N ASN A 382 -27.81 18.62 28.89
CA ASN A 382 -29.24 18.49 28.64
C ASN A 382 -29.51 18.58 27.13
N ILE A 383 -29.98 17.48 26.53
CA ILE A 383 -30.33 17.43 25.10
C ILE A 383 -31.81 17.11 24.94
N LYS A 384 -32.53 17.94 24.19
CA LYS A 384 -33.96 17.80 23.94
C LYS A 384 -34.29 17.98 22.45
N GLY A 385 -35.06 17.05 21.91
CA GLY A 385 -35.59 17.08 20.55
C GLY A 385 -36.85 16.25 20.40
N ARG A 386 -37.46 16.28 19.21
CA ARG A 386 -38.38 15.25 18.75
C ARG A 386 -37.63 13.94 18.59
N ASP A 387 -36.61 13.94 17.75
CA ASP A 387 -35.68 12.83 17.58
C ASP A 387 -34.28 13.29 18.01
N VAL A 388 -33.57 12.44 18.74
CA VAL A 388 -32.19 12.73 19.18
C VAL A 388 -31.31 11.58 18.71
N THR A 389 -30.31 11.88 17.88
CA THR A 389 -29.38 10.89 17.34
C THR A 389 -27.95 11.32 17.63
N LEU A 390 -27.23 10.49 18.38
CA LEU A 390 -25.79 10.60 18.60
C LEU A 390 -25.11 9.45 17.88
N ASP A 391 -24.25 9.75 16.91
CA ASP A 391 -23.65 8.80 15.97
C ASP A 391 -22.13 8.99 15.90
N ALA A 392 -21.44 8.01 15.33
CA ALA A 392 -20.00 8.09 15.08
C ALA A 392 -19.74 8.67 13.68
N ALA A 393 -18.79 9.59 13.55
CA ALA A 393 -18.35 10.12 12.26
C ALA A 393 -17.38 9.14 11.60
N LYS A 394 -17.72 8.61 10.42
CA LYS A 394 -16.88 7.64 9.70
C LYS A 394 -15.63 8.27 9.12
N GLY A 395 -14.48 7.68 9.40
CA GLY A 395 -13.19 7.91 8.74
C GLY A 395 -12.78 6.69 7.91
N SER A 396 -11.74 6.82 7.09
CA SER A 396 -11.28 5.73 6.22
C SER A 396 -9.78 5.80 5.97
N TYR A 397 -9.12 4.65 5.93
CA TYR A 397 -7.74 4.48 5.50
C TYR A 397 -7.73 3.55 4.29
N SER A 398 -7.15 4.00 3.17
CA SER A 398 -6.94 3.15 2.00
C SER A 398 -5.49 3.18 1.55
N GLN A 399 -4.94 2.02 1.24
CA GLN A 399 -3.58 1.87 0.76
C GLN A 399 -3.58 1.01 -0.50
N GLU A 400 -3.09 1.57 -1.59
CA GLU A 400 -2.86 0.89 -2.85
C GLU A 400 -1.36 0.73 -3.05
N THR A 401 -0.94 -0.48 -3.40
CA THR A 401 0.46 -0.81 -3.71
C THR A 401 0.52 -1.52 -5.05
N SER A 402 1.48 -1.14 -5.88
CA SER A 402 1.77 -1.83 -7.14
C SER A 402 3.26 -2.00 -7.32
N GLU A 403 3.71 -3.24 -7.47
CA GLU A 403 5.07 -3.60 -7.82
C GLU A 403 5.09 -4.20 -9.23
N GLN A 404 5.88 -3.62 -10.13
CA GLN A 404 6.07 -4.11 -11.48
C GLN A 404 7.55 -4.44 -11.70
N LYS A 405 7.84 -5.65 -12.17
CA LYS A 405 9.19 -6.06 -12.54
C LYS A 405 9.17 -6.63 -13.93
N SER A 406 10.14 -6.24 -14.75
CA SER A 406 10.37 -6.85 -16.04
C SER A 406 11.85 -6.87 -16.39
N TRP A 407 12.29 -7.93 -17.04
CA TRP A 407 13.62 -8.02 -17.59
C TRP A 407 13.59 -8.69 -18.97
N SER A 408 14.52 -8.31 -19.84
CA SER A 408 14.72 -8.91 -21.15
C SER A 408 16.18 -8.85 -21.52
N GLY A 409 16.75 -9.95 -21.98
CA GLY A 409 18.14 -10.00 -22.44
C GLY A 409 18.77 -11.37 -22.25
N ILE A 410 20.09 -11.38 -22.04
CA ILE A 410 20.89 -12.57 -21.79
C ILE A 410 21.01 -12.78 -20.28
N HIS A 411 20.53 -13.90 -19.77
CA HIS A 411 20.67 -14.35 -18.38
C HIS A 411 21.76 -15.40 -18.33
N GLY A 412 22.73 -15.24 -17.44
CA GLY A 412 23.71 -16.24 -17.06
C GLY A 412 23.53 -16.61 -15.59
N SER A 413 23.21 -17.87 -15.28
CA SER A 413 23.13 -18.35 -13.88
C SER A 413 24.10 -19.51 -13.67
N SER A 414 24.78 -19.55 -12.52
CA SER A 414 25.71 -20.63 -12.18
C SER A 414 25.12 -21.76 -11.32
N SER A 415 23.82 -21.72 -11.02
CA SER A 415 23.15 -22.75 -10.20
C SER A 415 22.94 -24.04 -10.99
N GLY A 416 23.67 -25.11 -10.63
CA GLY A 416 23.53 -26.45 -11.21
C GLY A 416 24.16 -26.65 -12.60
N GLY A 417 25.10 -25.79 -13.01
CA GLY A 417 25.73 -25.74 -14.33
C GLY A 417 25.75 -24.31 -14.90
N LEU A 418 26.63 -24.00 -15.85
CA LEU A 418 26.66 -22.67 -16.49
C LEU A 418 25.52 -22.59 -17.51
N LYS A 419 24.42 -21.91 -17.18
CA LYS A 419 23.32 -21.64 -18.11
C LYS A 419 23.48 -20.24 -18.67
N ILE A 420 23.43 -20.07 -19.99
CA ILE A 420 23.42 -18.79 -20.69
C ILE A 420 22.22 -18.78 -21.63
N GLY A 421 21.19 -17.99 -21.33
CA GLY A 421 19.96 -17.95 -22.11
C GLY A 421 19.53 -16.55 -22.49
N VAL A 422 18.77 -16.44 -23.57
CA VAL A 422 18.05 -15.24 -23.96
C VAL A 422 16.61 -15.40 -23.52
N GLY A 423 16.10 -14.45 -22.76
CA GLY A 423 14.76 -14.55 -22.20
C GLY A 423 14.16 -13.22 -21.80
N GLY A 424 12.92 -13.29 -21.33
CA GLY A 424 12.24 -12.16 -20.75
C GLY A 424 11.20 -12.60 -19.72
N SER A 425 10.99 -11.76 -18.72
CA SER A 425 9.98 -11.97 -17.69
C SER A 425 9.26 -10.66 -17.37
N SER A 426 8.00 -10.78 -16.97
CA SER A 426 7.18 -9.70 -16.48
C SER A 426 6.35 -10.20 -15.29
N GLY A 427 6.36 -9.44 -14.20
CA GLY A 427 5.58 -9.71 -13.00
C GLY A 427 4.94 -8.44 -12.48
N ILE A 428 3.68 -8.53 -12.10
CA ILE A 428 2.89 -7.45 -11.50
C ILE A 428 2.27 -8.02 -10.22
N ALA A 429 2.52 -7.35 -9.11
CA ALA A 429 1.83 -7.56 -7.84
C ALA A 429 1.08 -6.28 -7.48
N LYS A 430 -0.18 -6.43 -7.08
CA LYS A 430 -1.01 -5.35 -6.54
C LYS A 430 -1.53 -5.75 -5.17
N GLY A 431 -1.62 -4.80 -4.27
CA GLY A 431 -2.22 -4.97 -2.96
C GLY A 431 -3.04 -3.73 -2.63
N ASP A 432 -4.33 -3.93 -2.47
CA ASP A 432 -5.31 -2.89 -2.16
C ASP A 432 -5.88 -3.19 -0.78
N GLN A 433 -5.79 -2.22 0.13
CA GLN A 433 -6.28 -2.34 1.50
C GLN A 433 -7.19 -1.16 1.80
N SER A 434 -8.35 -1.41 2.40
CA SER A 434 -9.24 -0.38 2.92
C SER A 434 -9.72 -0.72 4.33
N GLN A 435 -9.84 0.29 5.19
CA GLN A 435 -10.32 0.14 6.55
C GLN A 435 -11.10 1.39 6.96
N GLU A 436 -12.30 1.22 7.49
CA GLU A 436 -13.06 2.29 8.12
C GLU A 436 -12.68 2.42 9.60
N ALA A 437 -12.67 3.65 10.11
CA ALA A 437 -12.46 3.94 11.52
C ALA A 437 -13.44 5.04 11.95
N SER A 438 -14.38 4.71 12.83
CA SER A 438 -15.42 5.64 13.27
C SER A 438 -14.96 6.48 14.47
N THR A 439 -15.08 7.81 14.37
CA THR A 439 -14.90 8.76 15.48
C THR A 439 -16.20 8.87 16.27
N VAL A 440 -16.24 8.28 17.46
CA VAL A 440 -17.43 8.23 18.31
C VAL A 440 -17.82 9.59 18.89
N THR A 441 -19.11 9.77 19.18
CA THR A 441 -19.61 10.93 19.93
C THR A 441 -19.43 10.70 21.43
N THR A 442 -18.83 11.67 22.12
CA THR A 442 -18.57 11.60 23.57
C THR A 442 -19.39 12.65 24.34
N LEU A 443 -19.88 12.26 25.52
CA LEU A 443 -20.56 13.15 26.46
C LEU A 443 -19.90 13.00 27.83
N GLN A 444 -19.38 14.08 28.39
CA GLN A 444 -18.75 14.11 29.69
C GLN A 444 -19.39 15.18 30.58
N ALA A 445 -20.12 14.75 31.60
CA ALA A 445 -20.79 15.64 32.55
C ALA A 445 -20.22 15.45 33.97
N GLY A 446 -19.84 16.55 34.62
CA GLY A 446 -19.44 16.55 36.04
C GLY A 446 -20.58 16.22 37.00
N ARG A 447 -21.83 16.12 36.52
CA ARG A 447 -23.00 15.73 37.31
C ARG A 447 -23.95 14.83 36.53
N ASP A 448 -24.81 15.36 35.67
CA ASP A 448 -25.83 14.56 34.99
C ASP A 448 -25.81 14.69 33.46
N VAL A 449 -26.11 13.58 32.76
CA VAL A 449 -26.45 13.60 31.32
C VAL A 449 -27.94 13.30 31.18
N ASN A 450 -28.71 14.22 30.59
CA ASN A 450 -30.14 14.10 30.38
C ASN A 450 -30.46 14.17 28.87
N LEU A 451 -30.86 13.04 28.29
CA LEU A 451 -31.25 12.94 26.89
C LEU A 451 -32.75 12.69 26.78
N LYS A 452 -33.48 13.61 26.14
CA LYS A 452 -34.94 13.57 26.00
C LYS A 452 -35.37 13.71 24.55
N ALA A 453 -35.85 12.62 23.97
CA ALA A 453 -36.52 12.58 22.68
C ALA A 453 -38.03 12.42 22.87
N SER A 454 -38.87 13.26 22.25
CA SER A 454 -40.32 13.05 22.28
C SER A 454 -40.79 11.90 21.37
N ASN A 455 -39.95 11.46 20.44
CA ASN A 455 -40.14 10.30 19.58
C ASN A 455 -38.95 9.33 19.78
N ASP A 456 -37.92 9.33 18.94
CA ASP A 456 -36.85 8.31 19.00
C ASP A 456 -35.52 8.85 19.54
N LEU A 457 -34.85 8.07 20.40
CA LEU A 457 -33.51 8.34 20.92
C LEU A 457 -32.55 7.27 20.39
N ASN A 458 -31.56 7.67 19.58
CA ASN A 458 -30.58 6.78 18.97
C ASN A 458 -29.17 7.12 19.45
N LEU A 459 -28.47 6.15 20.03
CA LEU A 459 -27.09 6.22 20.48
C LEU A 459 -26.27 5.17 19.72
N ILE A 460 -25.44 5.58 18.77
CA ILE A 460 -24.67 4.69 17.89
C ILE A 460 -23.18 4.93 18.16
N GLY A 461 -22.50 3.92 18.70
CA GLY A 461 -21.11 4.01 19.17
C GLY A 461 -20.88 5.09 20.25
N THR A 462 -21.94 5.61 20.87
CA THR A 462 -21.86 6.75 21.78
C THR A 462 -21.15 6.37 23.09
N GLN A 463 -20.29 7.27 23.57
CA GLN A 463 -19.63 7.14 24.86
C GLN A 463 -20.11 8.24 25.81
N ALA A 464 -20.89 7.91 26.82
CA ALA A 464 -21.43 8.87 27.78
C ALA A 464 -20.95 8.55 29.20
N GLN A 465 -20.40 9.55 29.86
CA GLN A 465 -19.93 9.47 31.25
C GLN A 465 -20.51 10.62 32.07
N ALA A 466 -21.14 10.27 33.20
CA ALA A 466 -21.63 11.22 34.18
C ALA A 466 -21.16 10.82 35.58
N GLU A 467 -20.68 11.78 36.38
CA GLU A 467 -20.27 11.50 37.76
C GLU A 467 -21.46 11.12 38.67
N ARG A 468 -22.68 11.55 38.32
CA ARG A 468 -23.89 11.27 39.08
C ARG A 468 -24.89 10.45 38.28
N ASN A 469 -25.70 11.04 37.40
CA ASN A 469 -26.78 10.30 36.74
C ASN A 469 -26.73 10.39 35.22
N ILE A 470 -27.13 9.32 34.55
CA ILE A 470 -27.49 9.34 33.12
C ILE A 470 -28.99 9.03 33.02
N ASN A 471 -29.77 9.95 32.44
CA ASN A 471 -31.20 9.77 32.21
C ASN A 471 -31.50 9.78 30.71
N LEU A 472 -31.97 8.65 30.20
CA LEU A 472 -32.39 8.47 28.80
C LEU A 472 -33.92 8.38 28.74
N ASN A 473 -34.56 9.27 28.00
CA ASN A 473 -36.02 9.29 27.84
C ASN A 473 -36.40 9.38 26.37
N ALA A 474 -36.97 8.30 25.84
CA ALA A 474 -37.53 8.22 24.51
C ALA A 474 -39.06 8.11 24.58
N GLY A 475 -39.78 9.00 23.88
CA GLY A 475 -41.24 8.92 23.78
C GLY A 475 -41.74 7.70 23.00
N ASN A 476 -40.92 7.16 22.11
CA ASN A 476 -41.19 5.99 21.29
C ASN A 476 -40.08 4.93 21.47
N THR A 477 -39.03 4.95 20.65
CA THR A 477 -38.00 3.91 20.66
C THR A 477 -36.67 4.44 21.21
N LEU A 478 -36.02 3.66 22.08
CA LEU A 478 -34.64 3.87 22.51
C LEU A 478 -33.73 2.85 21.83
N ASN A 479 -32.77 3.31 21.03
CA ASN A 479 -31.76 2.47 20.40
C ASN A 479 -30.38 2.82 20.95
N ILE A 480 -29.66 1.83 21.46
CA ILE A 480 -28.25 1.93 21.86
C ILE A 480 -27.50 0.84 21.11
N LYS A 481 -26.66 1.21 20.15
CA LYS A 481 -26.04 0.28 19.19
C LYS A 481 -24.54 0.53 19.06
N ALA A 482 -23.77 -0.50 18.77
CA ALA A 482 -22.40 -0.35 18.30
C ALA A 482 -22.35 0.37 16.94
N ALA A 483 -21.28 1.12 16.67
CA ALA A 483 -20.94 1.57 15.33
C ALA A 483 -20.19 0.45 14.59
N GLN A 484 -20.33 0.36 13.27
CA GLN A 484 -19.70 -0.69 12.47
C GLN A 484 -18.58 -0.12 11.61
N ASN A 485 -17.41 -0.76 11.65
CA ASN A 485 -16.23 -0.46 10.84
C ASN A 485 -15.94 -1.62 9.87
N ASP A 486 -15.99 -1.35 8.56
CA ASP A 486 -15.69 -2.34 7.54
C ASP A 486 -14.19 -2.32 7.16
N SER A 487 -13.64 -3.46 6.77
CA SER A 487 -12.26 -3.60 6.30
C SER A 487 -12.19 -4.56 5.12
N SER A 488 -11.39 -4.23 4.09
CA SER A 488 -11.11 -5.11 2.97
C SER A 488 -9.62 -5.14 2.63
N THR A 489 -9.14 -6.26 2.14
CA THR A 489 -7.79 -6.42 1.61
C THR A 489 -7.83 -7.35 0.41
N GLU A 490 -7.33 -6.90 -0.74
CA GLU A 490 -7.21 -7.66 -1.97
C GLU A 490 -5.76 -7.68 -2.42
N ASN A 491 -5.18 -8.87 -2.55
CA ASN A 491 -3.83 -9.06 -3.05
C ASN A 491 -3.86 -9.89 -4.32
N THR A 492 -3.40 -9.30 -5.44
CA THR A 492 -3.32 -9.98 -6.73
C THR A 492 -1.89 -10.06 -7.22
N ARG A 493 -1.48 -11.23 -7.70
CA ARG A 493 -0.16 -11.43 -8.32
C ARG A 493 -0.30 -12.13 -9.66
N LYS A 494 0.45 -11.66 -10.65
CA LYS A 494 0.55 -12.25 -11.98
C LYS A 494 1.99 -12.15 -12.47
N ASN A 495 2.59 -13.27 -12.81
CA ASN A 495 3.92 -13.32 -13.41
C ASN A 495 3.95 -14.28 -14.60
N ALA A 496 4.72 -13.91 -15.61
CA ALA A 496 4.98 -14.70 -16.79
C ALA A 496 6.42 -14.46 -17.26
N GLY A 497 7.13 -15.52 -17.60
CA GLY A 497 8.47 -15.44 -18.14
C GLY A 497 8.86 -16.67 -18.94
N GLY A 498 9.77 -16.47 -19.88
CA GLY A 498 10.32 -17.53 -20.72
C GLY A 498 11.75 -17.22 -21.11
N GLU A 499 12.56 -18.26 -21.20
CA GLU A 499 13.99 -18.16 -21.52
C GLU A 499 14.44 -19.40 -22.29
N ALA A 500 15.26 -19.22 -23.30
CA ALA A 500 15.90 -20.33 -24.02
C ALA A 500 17.39 -20.06 -24.17
N GLY A 501 18.22 -21.08 -24.03
CA GLY A 501 19.65 -20.89 -23.92
C GLY A 501 20.49 -22.14 -24.09
N ILE A 502 21.78 -21.98 -23.79
CA ILE A 502 22.77 -23.04 -23.79
C ILE A 502 23.14 -23.32 -22.34
N ALA A 503 23.06 -24.58 -21.92
CA ALA A 503 23.55 -25.08 -20.65
C ALA A 503 24.88 -25.80 -20.88
N ILE A 504 25.90 -25.47 -20.09
CA ILE A 504 27.23 -26.07 -20.13
C ILE A 504 27.44 -26.75 -18.78
N GLY A 505 27.63 -28.07 -18.81
CA GLY A 505 27.85 -28.87 -17.61
C GLY A 505 28.86 -30.00 -17.80
N PRO A 506 29.15 -30.76 -16.71
CA PRO A 506 29.84 -32.04 -16.61
C PRO A 506 30.59 -32.59 -17.80
N GLY A 507 29.82 -32.93 -18.84
CA GLY A 507 30.43 -33.44 -20.05
C GLY A 507 29.92 -32.87 -21.36
N GLY A 508 29.20 -31.75 -21.38
CA GLY A 508 29.04 -31.06 -22.64
C GLY A 508 28.04 -29.92 -22.65
N ILE A 509 27.76 -29.49 -23.88
CA ILE A 509 26.87 -28.39 -24.26
C ILE A 509 25.47 -28.96 -24.54
N GLY A 510 24.42 -28.38 -23.96
CA GLY A 510 23.02 -28.67 -24.25
C GLY A 510 22.21 -27.39 -24.45
N VAL A 511 21.07 -27.48 -25.12
CA VAL A 511 20.12 -26.37 -25.31
C VAL A 511 19.01 -26.50 -24.27
N TYR A 512 18.64 -25.43 -23.57
CA TYR A 512 17.50 -25.42 -22.65
C TYR A 512 16.40 -24.43 -23.05
N ALA A 513 15.19 -24.73 -22.59
CA ALA A 513 14.04 -23.83 -22.61
C ALA A 513 13.35 -23.88 -21.25
N SER A 514 12.98 -22.72 -20.70
CA SER A 514 12.25 -22.60 -19.45
C SER A 514 11.04 -21.67 -19.58
N VAL A 515 9.99 -21.98 -18.85
CA VAL A 515 8.74 -21.22 -18.78
C VAL A 515 8.32 -21.14 -17.31
N ASN A 516 7.95 -19.93 -16.88
CA ASN A 516 7.47 -19.66 -15.52
C ASN A 516 6.18 -18.85 -15.61
N ILE A 517 5.09 -19.35 -15.02
CA ILE A 517 3.79 -18.69 -14.96
C ILE A 517 3.26 -18.83 -13.54
N GLY A 518 2.81 -17.73 -12.95
CA GLY A 518 2.14 -17.77 -11.66
C GLY A 518 0.99 -16.77 -11.59
N LYS A 519 -0.04 -17.16 -10.86
CA LYS A 519 -1.21 -16.34 -10.57
C LYS A 519 -1.68 -16.62 -9.16
N GLY A 520 -1.88 -15.57 -8.38
CA GLY A 520 -2.42 -15.66 -7.03
C GLY A 520 -3.38 -14.52 -6.79
N ASP A 521 -4.39 -14.81 -5.98
CA ASP A 521 -5.49 -13.92 -5.64
C ASP A 521 -5.90 -14.24 -4.19
N LEU A 522 -5.97 -13.23 -3.34
CA LEU A 522 -6.35 -13.37 -1.94
C LEU A 522 -7.18 -12.15 -1.53
N GLU A 523 -8.43 -12.40 -1.19
CA GLU A 523 -9.39 -11.42 -0.70
C GLU A 523 -9.68 -11.70 0.78
N ARG A 524 -9.72 -10.62 1.58
CA ARG A 524 -10.12 -10.64 2.98
C ARG A 524 -11.09 -9.51 3.23
N GLU A 525 -12.24 -9.84 3.78
CA GLU A 525 -13.25 -8.88 4.22
C GLU A 525 -13.48 -9.07 5.72
N GLY A 526 -13.71 -7.97 6.42
CA GLY A 526 -13.94 -7.94 7.85
C GLY A 526 -14.90 -6.82 8.22
N LYS A 527 -15.65 -7.01 9.30
CA LYS A 527 -16.55 -6.04 9.89
C LYS A 527 -16.35 -6.10 11.39
N GLN A 528 -15.92 -4.99 11.97
CA GLN A 528 -15.66 -4.86 13.40
C GLN A 528 -16.70 -3.96 14.05
N GLN A 529 -17.13 -4.33 15.25
CA GLN A 529 -18.07 -3.54 16.06
C GLN A 529 -17.30 -2.59 16.99
N GLN A 530 -17.72 -1.34 17.02
CA GLN A 530 -17.27 -0.30 17.95
C GLN A 530 -18.35 -0.06 18.99
N GLU A 531 -18.17 -0.62 20.19
CA GLU A 531 -19.19 -0.62 21.23
C GLU A 531 -19.57 0.78 21.74
N ALA A 532 -20.83 0.90 22.18
CA ALA A 532 -21.32 2.06 22.92
C ALA A 532 -21.15 1.85 24.44
N TYR A 533 -20.70 2.89 25.16
CA TYR A 533 -20.43 2.82 26.60
C TYR A 533 -21.16 3.92 27.35
N LEU A 534 -21.99 3.55 28.33
CA LEU A 534 -22.71 4.49 29.17
C LEU A 534 -22.39 4.22 30.64
N TYR A 535 -21.74 5.17 31.30
CA TYR A 535 -21.29 5.07 32.69
C TYR A 535 -21.87 6.18 33.57
N ALA A 536 -22.67 5.81 34.56
CA ALA A 536 -23.17 6.71 35.60
C ALA A 536 -22.51 6.38 36.95
N GLY A 537 -22.00 7.39 37.66
CA GLY A 537 -21.41 7.18 38.99
C GLY A 537 -22.45 6.79 40.07
N ASN A 538 -23.70 7.22 39.91
CA ASN A 538 -24.83 6.89 40.78
C ASN A 538 -25.93 6.14 40.03
N HIS A 539 -26.79 6.81 39.26
CA HIS A 539 -27.95 6.15 38.65
C HIS A 539 -27.97 6.28 37.11
N LEU A 540 -28.05 5.15 36.40
CA LEU A 540 -28.35 5.08 34.98
C LEU A 540 -29.82 4.69 34.80
N GLY A 541 -30.66 5.66 34.42
CA GLY A 541 -32.08 5.49 34.14
C GLY A 541 -32.36 5.50 32.64
N PHE A 542 -33.13 4.53 32.13
CA PHE A 542 -33.63 4.55 30.76
C PHE A 542 -35.13 4.29 30.69
N THR A 543 -35.83 5.06 29.87
CA THR A 543 -37.28 4.96 29.66
C THR A 543 -37.62 5.05 28.17
N SER A 544 -38.49 4.15 27.70
CA SER A 544 -39.03 4.14 26.35
C SER A 544 -40.56 3.97 26.36
N GLY A 545 -41.26 4.72 25.50
CA GLY A 545 -42.70 4.57 25.33
C GLY A 545 -43.12 3.29 24.59
N GLN A 546 -42.24 2.76 23.72
CA GLN A 546 -42.39 1.48 23.03
C GLN A 546 -41.18 0.60 23.33
N ASP A 547 -40.25 0.45 22.39
CA ASP A 547 -39.17 -0.53 22.49
C ASP A 547 -37.84 0.09 22.94
N THR A 548 -37.04 -0.72 23.61
CA THR A 548 -35.63 -0.43 23.90
C THR A 548 -34.78 -1.52 23.25
N ASN A 549 -33.88 -1.14 22.35
CA ASN A 549 -32.95 -2.03 21.67
C ASN A 549 -31.53 -1.68 22.09
N ILE A 550 -30.82 -2.62 22.69
CA ILE A 550 -29.44 -2.47 23.15
C ILE A 550 -28.60 -3.54 22.44
N ALA A 551 -27.68 -3.14 21.56
CA ALA A 551 -26.90 -4.07 20.75
C ALA A 551 -25.43 -3.68 20.59
N GLY A 552 -24.49 -4.47 21.13
CA GLY A 552 -23.07 -4.11 21.17
C GLY A 552 -22.81 -2.90 22.07
N ALA A 553 -23.33 -2.94 23.30
CA ALA A 553 -23.22 -1.82 24.23
C ALA A 553 -23.05 -2.28 25.68
N THR A 554 -22.35 -1.46 26.46
CA THR A 554 -22.16 -1.64 27.90
C THR A 554 -22.77 -0.48 28.68
N LEU A 555 -23.77 -0.78 29.50
CA LEU A 555 -24.43 0.16 30.41
C LEU A 555 -24.03 -0.18 31.84
N ARG A 556 -23.48 0.79 32.58
CA ARG A 556 -23.08 0.61 33.99
C ARG A 556 -23.45 1.80 34.88
N GLY A 557 -24.00 1.49 36.05
CA GLY A 557 -24.33 2.46 37.11
C GLY A 557 -23.99 1.93 38.51
N ASN A 558 -24.14 2.76 39.56
CA ASN A 558 -24.34 2.20 40.91
C ASN A 558 -25.72 1.54 40.99
N ASP A 559 -26.74 2.25 40.50
CA ASP A 559 -28.07 1.76 40.22
C ASP A 559 -28.35 1.83 38.71
N VAL A 560 -29.03 0.83 38.17
CA VAL A 560 -29.57 0.85 36.80
C VAL A 560 -31.08 0.61 36.85
N VAL A 561 -31.87 1.55 36.34
CA VAL A 561 -33.34 1.44 36.32
C VAL A 561 -33.88 1.57 34.91
N GLY A 562 -34.61 0.54 34.46
CA GLY A 562 -35.22 0.48 33.14
C GLY A 562 -36.75 0.48 33.22
N ARG A 563 -37.41 1.29 32.38
CA ARG A 563 -38.87 1.31 32.20
C ARG A 563 -39.21 1.26 30.71
N VAL A 564 -39.70 0.12 30.23
CA VAL A 564 -39.91 -0.15 28.80
C VAL A 564 -41.38 -0.42 28.52
N GLY A 565 -41.99 0.41 27.66
CA GLY A 565 -43.43 0.38 27.37
C GLY A 565 -43.91 -0.81 26.54
N ARG A 566 -43.04 -1.44 25.76
CA ARG A 566 -43.34 -2.64 24.95
C ARG A 566 -42.25 -3.70 25.08
N GLY A 567 -41.21 -3.67 24.23
CA GLY A 567 -40.19 -4.71 24.16
C GLY A 567 -38.81 -4.24 24.56
N LEU A 568 -38.11 -5.02 25.38
CA LEU A 568 -36.68 -4.84 25.65
C LEU A 568 -35.89 -5.91 24.89
N ASN A 569 -35.07 -5.51 23.93
CA ASN A 569 -34.16 -6.40 23.22
C ASN A 569 -32.71 -6.07 23.58
N VAL A 570 -31.97 -7.06 24.09
CA VAL A 570 -30.56 -6.93 24.44
C VAL A 570 -29.77 -8.03 23.74
N THR A 571 -28.93 -7.64 22.78
CA THR A 571 -28.28 -8.59 21.84
C THR A 571 -26.81 -8.27 21.66
N SER A 572 -25.92 -9.25 21.83
CA SER A 572 -24.50 -9.06 21.48
C SER A 572 -24.29 -9.13 19.96
N LEU A 573 -23.41 -8.28 19.43
CA LEU A 573 -23.14 -8.18 17.99
C LEU A 573 -21.82 -8.86 17.63
N PRO A 574 -21.78 -9.77 16.65
CA PRO A 574 -20.54 -10.38 16.21
C PRO A 574 -19.76 -9.49 15.23
N ASP A 575 -18.44 -9.59 15.31
CA ASP A 575 -17.50 -9.28 14.24
C ASP A 575 -17.59 -10.37 13.18
N THR A 576 -17.76 -9.98 11.92
CA THR A 576 -17.84 -10.91 10.79
C THR A 576 -16.61 -10.80 9.90
N GLY A 577 -16.21 -11.89 9.27
CA GLY A 577 -15.13 -11.85 8.29
C GLY A 577 -15.20 -12.99 7.29
N LYS A 578 -14.62 -12.77 6.12
CA LYS A 578 -14.58 -13.71 5.01
C LYS A 578 -13.19 -13.69 4.38
N VAL A 579 -12.65 -14.86 4.09
CA VAL A 579 -11.34 -15.02 3.44
C VAL A 579 -11.51 -15.98 2.29
N GLU A 580 -11.11 -15.57 1.09
CA GLU A 580 -11.06 -16.43 -0.09
C GLU A 580 -9.74 -16.20 -0.82
N GLY A 581 -9.04 -17.27 -1.19
CA GLY A 581 -7.80 -17.15 -1.93
C GLY A 581 -7.51 -18.38 -2.78
N LYS A 582 -6.94 -18.14 -3.96
CA LYS A 582 -6.51 -19.17 -4.90
C LYS A 582 -5.14 -18.83 -5.45
N GLU A 583 -4.28 -19.83 -5.47
CA GLU A 583 -2.89 -19.68 -5.87
C GLU A 583 -2.50 -20.80 -6.83
N PHE A 584 -1.83 -20.45 -7.92
CA PHE A 584 -1.33 -21.39 -8.92
C PHE A 584 0.04 -20.93 -9.43
N ASP A 585 1.01 -21.84 -9.39
CA ASP A 585 2.34 -21.63 -9.93
C ASP A 585 2.76 -22.80 -10.80
N LEU A 586 3.39 -22.49 -11.93
CA LEU A 586 3.96 -23.44 -12.87
C LEU A 586 5.36 -22.99 -13.27
N SER A 587 6.35 -23.83 -13.00
CA SER A 587 7.70 -23.70 -13.57
C SER A 587 8.04 -24.96 -14.34
N ALA A 588 8.62 -24.82 -15.53
CA ALA A 588 9.10 -25.93 -16.32
C ALA A 588 10.40 -25.53 -17.03
N THR A 589 11.41 -26.38 -16.96
CA THR A 589 12.70 -26.23 -17.64
C THR A 589 13.13 -27.54 -18.27
N VAL A 590 13.34 -27.54 -19.59
CA VAL A 590 13.77 -28.69 -20.39
C VAL A 590 15.18 -28.41 -20.92
N VAL A 591 16.08 -29.39 -20.86
CA VAL A 591 17.42 -29.34 -21.47
C VAL A 591 17.62 -30.52 -22.42
N VAL A 592 17.88 -30.23 -23.69
CA VAL A 592 18.13 -31.18 -24.77
C VAL A 592 19.61 -31.12 -25.17
N GLY A 593 20.33 -32.24 -25.04
CA GLY A 593 21.78 -32.31 -25.24
C GLY A 593 22.44 -33.10 -24.13
N PHE A 594 23.72 -32.85 -23.86
CA PHE A 594 24.55 -33.61 -22.91
C PHE A 594 23.79 -34.12 -21.66
N GLY A 595 23.41 -35.40 -21.65
CA GLY A 595 22.77 -36.01 -20.49
C GLY A 595 21.31 -35.67 -20.21
N GLY A 596 20.59 -35.05 -21.16
CA GLY A 596 19.14 -34.75 -21.21
C GLY A 596 18.40 -34.67 -19.87
N SER A 597 17.96 -33.47 -19.47
CA SER A 597 17.24 -33.26 -18.21
C SER A 597 15.92 -32.53 -18.38
N VAL A 598 14.95 -32.89 -17.54
CA VAL A 598 13.65 -32.24 -17.39
C VAL A 598 13.50 -31.88 -15.92
N SER A 599 13.14 -30.63 -15.65
CA SER A 599 12.75 -30.18 -14.32
C SER A 599 11.49 -29.34 -14.40
N GLY A 600 10.67 -29.41 -13.36
CA GLY A 600 9.48 -28.58 -13.27
C GLY A 600 8.86 -28.66 -11.89
N SER A 601 8.06 -27.65 -11.56
CA SER A 601 7.25 -27.62 -10.36
C SER A 601 5.85 -27.15 -10.69
N VAL A 602 4.89 -27.70 -9.94
CA VAL A 602 3.50 -27.25 -9.96
C VAL A 602 3.06 -26.98 -8.52
N GLY A 603 2.60 -25.76 -8.30
CA GLY A 603 2.08 -25.27 -7.04
C GLY A 603 0.59 -24.99 -7.14
N TYR A 604 -0.17 -25.44 -6.16
CA TYR A 604 -1.56 -25.05 -5.98
C TYR A 604 -1.83 -24.76 -4.50
N GLY A 605 -2.53 -23.65 -4.25
CA GLY A 605 -3.01 -23.30 -2.92
C GLY A 605 -4.43 -22.79 -2.93
N GLN A 606 -5.13 -23.04 -1.83
CA GLN A 606 -6.45 -22.50 -1.59
C GLN A 606 -6.56 -22.10 -0.13
N THR A 607 -7.12 -20.91 0.10
CA THR A 607 -7.45 -20.40 1.44
C THR A 607 -8.93 -20.09 1.48
N ASN A 608 -9.61 -20.57 2.51
CA ASN A 608 -11.01 -20.26 2.77
C ASN A 608 -11.21 -20.06 4.27
N GLY A 609 -11.93 -19.01 4.65
CA GLY A 609 -12.21 -18.72 6.05
C GLY A 609 -13.49 -17.93 6.24
N SER A 610 -14.09 -18.11 7.40
CA SER A 610 -15.27 -17.40 7.85
C SER A 610 -15.15 -17.10 9.33
N LYS A 611 -15.39 -15.84 9.71
CA LYS A 611 -15.43 -15.37 11.09
C LYS A 611 -16.83 -14.85 11.39
N ASN A 612 -17.36 -15.24 12.54
CA ASN A 612 -18.56 -14.71 13.17
C ASN A 612 -18.35 -14.82 14.68
N TRP A 613 -17.71 -13.82 15.27
CA TRP A 613 -17.18 -13.88 16.63
C TRP A 613 -17.63 -12.65 17.42
N ILE A 614 -18.20 -12.86 18.60
CA ILE A 614 -18.53 -11.76 19.51
C ILE A 614 -17.29 -11.45 20.33
N GLU A 615 -16.69 -10.29 20.09
CA GLU A 615 -15.51 -9.84 20.82
C GLU A 615 -15.89 -9.41 22.25
N GLU A 616 -16.99 -8.66 22.37
CA GLU A 616 -17.46 -8.12 23.64
C GLU A 616 -18.97 -8.36 23.81
N GLN A 617 -19.34 -8.79 25.01
CA GLN A 617 -20.72 -9.10 25.35
C GLN A 617 -21.49 -7.81 25.71
N THR A 618 -22.69 -7.66 25.15
CA THR A 618 -23.62 -6.58 25.55
C THR A 618 -24.07 -6.78 26.99
N ARG A 619 -23.92 -5.73 27.79
CA ARG A 619 -24.02 -5.79 29.26
C ARG A 619 -24.85 -4.66 29.83
N ILE A 620 -25.75 -5.00 30.74
CA ILE A 620 -26.46 -4.06 31.63
C ILE A 620 -26.10 -4.44 33.06
N THR A 621 -25.26 -3.64 33.70
CA THR A 621 -24.69 -3.98 35.01
C THR A 621 -24.80 -2.86 36.02
N ALA A 622 -24.97 -3.19 37.30
CA ALA A 622 -24.97 -2.22 38.39
C ALA A 622 -24.06 -2.68 39.54
N LYS A 623 -23.50 -1.73 40.29
CA LYS A 623 -22.76 -2.06 41.52
C LYS A 623 -23.69 -2.50 42.65
N ASP A 624 -24.81 -1.80 42.82
CA ASP A 624 -25.78 -2.06 43.89
C ASP A 624 -27.09 -2.61 43.34
N LYS A 625 -27.83 -1.91 42.47
CA LYS A 625 -29.17 -2.37 42.08
C LYS A 625 -29.42 -2.35 40.58
N VAL A 626 -29.97 -3.43 40.03
CA VAL A 626 -30.63 -3.44 38.71
C VAL A 626 -32.15 -3.62 38.90
N ASP A 627 -32.96 -2.68 38.41
CA ASP A 627 -34.43 -2.76 38.41
C ASP A 627 -34.97 -2.44 37.01
N ILE A 628 -35.33 -3.47 36.25
CA ILE A 628 -35.85 -3.34 34.89
C ILE A 628 -37.29 -3.87 34.85
N ARG A 629 -38.19 -3.03 34.35
CA ARG A 629 -39.59 -3.40 34.08
C ARG A 629 -39.93 -3.20 32.62
N THR A 630 -40.43 -4.27 31.99
CA THR A 630 -40.85 -4.32 30.58
C THR A 630 -42.31 -4.73 30.50
N GLU A 631 -43.13 -3.94 29.79
CA GLU A 631 -44.57 -4.19 29.79
C GLU A 631 -45.00 -5.42 28.96
N ASN A 632 -44.26 -5.78 27.89
CA ASN A 632 -44.62 -6.91 27.03
C ASN A 632 -43.56 -8.04 27.00
N HIS A 633 -42.43 -7.84 26.35
CA HIS A 633 -41.47 -8.93 26.10
C HIS A 633 -40.04 -8.48 26.34
N THR A 634 -39.26 -9.29 27.05
CA THR A 634 -37.81 -9.10 27.17
C THR A 634 -37.12 -10.22 26.42
N GLN A 635 -36.28 -9.88 25.44
CA GLN A 635 -35.44 -10.79 24.66
C GLN A 635 -33.96 -10.56 25.02
N LEU A 636 -33.27 -11.64 25.36
CA LEU A 636 -31.86 -11.64 25.76
C LEU A 636 -31.03 -12.60 24.88
N ASP A 637 -30.30 -12.06 23.92
CA ASP A 637 -29.54 -12.84 22.95
C ASP A 637 -28.04 -12.70 23.21
N GLY A 638 -27.46 -13.72 23.86
CA GLY A 638 -26.05 -13.73 24.23
C GLY A 638 -25.61 -12.50 25.02
N ALA A 639 -26.48 -11.95 25.87
CA ALA A 639 -26.23 -10.72 26.62
C ALA A 639 -26.36 -10.95 28.14
N LEU A 640 -25.81 -10.03 28.93
CA LEU A 640 -25.73 -10.14 30.39
C LEU A 640 -26.45 -8.98 31.10
N ILE A 641 -27.36 -9.32 32.01
CA ILE A 641 -28.01 -8.38 32.94
C ILE A 641 -27.69 -8.81 34.37
N ALA A 642 -26.94 -8.02 35.15
CA ALA A 642 -26.52 -8.41 36.49
C ALA A 642 -26.30 -7.25 37.45
N SER A 643 -26.40 -7.52 38.76
CA SER A 643 -25.93 -6.62 39.82
C SER A 643 -24.78 -7.26 40.58
N ASP A 644 -23.71 -6.50 40.85
CA ASP A 644 -22.53 -6.97 41.61
C ASP A 644 -22.93 -7.36 43.06
N SER A 645 -23.96 -6.73 43.63
CA SER A 645 -24.48 -7.04 44.98
C SER A 645 -25.46 -8.23 45.02
N GLY A 646 -25.92 -8.70 43.85
CA GLY A 646 -27.03 -9.66 43.72
C GLY A 646 -28.43 -9.06 43.90
N ASN A 647 -28.56 -7.75 44.09
CA ASN A 647 -29.84 -7.05 44.10
C ASN A 647 -30.28 -6.72 42.66
N LEU A 648 -30.92 -7.69 42.01
CA LEU A 648 -31.49 -7.56 40.68
C LEU A 648 -33.00 -7.86 40.73
N LYS A 649 -33.79 -7.03 40.04
CA LYS A 649 -35.20 -7.27 39.76
C LYS A 649 -35.47 -7.08 38.26
N LEU A 650 -35.89 -8.14 37.59
CA LEU A 650 -36.34 -8.11 36.20
C LEU A 650 -37.82 -8.50 36.14
N ASP A 651 -38.69 -7.56 35.77
CA ASP A 651 -40.14 -7.74 35.69
C ASP A 651 -40.61 -7.61 34.24
N THR A 652 -41.09 -8.69 33.64
CA THR A 652 -41.53 -8.75 32.24
C THR A 652 -42.83 -9.53 32.11
N ASN A 653 -43.60 -9.31 31.03
CA ASN A 653 -44.77 -10.15 30.77
C ASN A 653 -44.36 -11.51 30.18
N THR A 654 -43.53 -11.52 29.13
CA THR A 654 -42.87 -12.73 28.62
C THR A 654 -41.34 -12.55 28.60
N LEU A 655 -40.60 -13.64 28.73
CA LEU A 655 -39.13 -13.67 28.68
C LEU A 655 -38.68 -14.64 27.60
N GLY A 656 -37.79 -14.19 26.72
CA GLY A 656 -37.08 -15.01 25.74
C GLY A 656 -35.59 -14.83 25.90
N TYR A 657 -34.82 -15.90 25.72
CA TYR A 657 -33.37 -15.85 25.72
C TYR A 657 -32.81 -16.85 24.70
N SER A 658 -31.67 -16.51 24.12
CA SER A 658 -30.92 -17.40 23.25
C SER A 658 -29.42 -17.25 23.47
N ASP A 659 -28.69 -18.34 23.28
CA ASP A 659 -27.23 -18.35 23.31
C ASP A 659 -26.72 -18.08 21.89
N ILE A 660 -25.70 -17.23 21.76
CA ILE A 660 -25.04 -16.97 20.48
C ILE A 660 -23.79 -17.84 20.37
N ALA A 661 -23.82 -18.77 19.40
CA ALA A 661 -22.65 -19.55 19.04
C ALA A 661 -21.76 -18.78 18.05
N GLY A 662 -20.57 -18.40 18.48
CA GLY A 662 -19.56 -17.78 17.63
C GLY A 662 -18.61 -18.81 17.03
N LYS A 663 -18.13 -18.55 15.82
CA LYS A 663 -17.19 -19.41 15.07
C LYS A 663 -16.16 -18.55 14.37
N ASP A 664 -14.89 -18.93 14.48
CA ASP A 664 -13.80 -18.33 13.74
C ASP A 664 -12.98 -19.46 13.12
N LYS A 665 -13.26 -19.74 11.85
CA LYS A 665 -12.68 -20.88 11.11
C LYS A 665 -11.90 -20.36 9.91
N GLU A 666 -10.64 -20.75 9.82
CA GLU A 666 -9.81 -20.48 8.64
C GLU A 666 -9.02 -21.75 8.30
N HIS A 667 -9.11 -22.16 7.04
CA HIS A 667 -8.31 -23.25 6.51
C HIS A 667 -7.62 -22.78 5.24
N GLY A 668 -6.30 -22.86 5.26
CA GLY A 668 -5.47 -22.59 4.10
C GLY A 668 -4.51 -23.73 3.89
N TYR A 669 -4.33 -24.13 2.65
CA TYR A 669 -3.26 -25.04 2.28
C TYR A 669 -2.59 -24.55 1.01
N TYR A 670 -1.31 -24.87 0.91
CA TYR A 670 -0.53 -24.71 -0.30
C TYR A 670 0.36 -25.93 -0.44
N LEU A 671 0.46 -26.46 -1.65
CA LEU A 671 1.30 -27.59 -1.97
C LEU A 671 2.00 -27.30 -3.29
N ASN A 672 3.32 -27.33 -3.26
CA ASN A 672 4.19 -27.31 -4.42
C ASN A 672 4.93 -28.65 -4.51
N VAL A 673 4.83 -29.27 -5.67
CA VAL A 673 5.55 -30.50 -6.00
C VAL A 673 6.47 -30.18 -7.15
N GLY A 674 7.76 -30.44 -6.97
CA GLY A 674 8.75 -30.25 -8.01
C GLY A 674 9.67 -31.44 -8.15
N GLY A 675 10.11 -31.68 -9.38
CA GLY A 675 10.96 -32.80 -9.74
C GLY A 675 12.01 -32.40 -10.76
N SER A 676 13.14 -33.09 -10.73
CA SER A 676 14.23 -32.98 -11.70
C SER A 676 14.73 -34.39 -12.05
N TYR A 677 14.79 -34.68 -13.34
CA TYR A 677 15.19 -35.99 -13.89
C TYR A 677 16.22 -35.78 -14.99
N GLY A 678 17.34 -36.53 -14.97
CA GLY A 678 18.38 -36.52 -16.00
C GLY A 678 18.91 -37.92 -16.31
N ASN A 679 19.30 -38.18 -17.57
CA ASN A 679 19.64 -39.54 -18.06
C ASN A 679 21.16 -39.85 -18.08
N SER A 680 21.98 -38.99 -17.48
CA SER A 680 23.40 -39.25 -17.19
C SER A 680 23.75 -38.58 -15.87
N GLY A 681 24.87 -38.92 -15.23
CA GLY A 681 25.28 -38.47 -13.88
C GLY A 681 25.50 -36.96 -13.67
N SER A 682 24.80 -36.09 -14.40
CA SER A 682 24.70 -34.65 -14.20
C SER A 682 23.28 -34.17 -14.56
N THR A 683 22.50 -33.72 -13.56
CA THR A 683 21.16 -33.15 -13.74
C THR A 683 21.21 -31.63 -13.51
N THR A 684 20.74 -30.82 -14.47
CA THR A 684 20.54 -29.37 -14.27
C THR A 684 19.20 -29.14 -13.58
N GLN A 685 19.21 -28.55 -12.38
CA GLN A 685 17.99 -28.27 -11.59
C GLN A 685 17.39 -26.90 -11.94
N ASP A 686 16.06 -26.79 -11.83
CA ASP A 686 15.34 -25.51 -11.80
C ASP A 686 15.70 -24.72 -10.54
N SER A 687 15.62 -23.39 -10.60
CA SER A 687 15.82 -22.46 -9.49
C SER A 687 15.01 -22.84 -8.23
N THR A 688 13.81 -23.38 -8.40
CA THR A 688 12.93 -23.86 -7.31
C THR A 688 13.37 -25.20 -6.69
N GLN A 689 14.31 -25.92 -7.33
CA GLN A 689 14.77 -27.26 -6.98
C GLN A 689 16.26 -27.31 -6.58
N VAL A 690 16.97 -26.18 -6.62
CA VAL A 690 18.40 -26.09 -6.26
C VAL A 690 18.57 -26.46 -4.77
N GLY A 691 19.43 -27.43 -4.48
CA GLY A 691 19.74 -27.89 -3.12
C GLY A 691 18.73 -28.89 -2.52
N LYS A 692 17.70 -29.29 -3.29
CA LYS A 692 16.66 -30.23 -2.85
C LYS A 692 16.98 -31.71 -3.18
N GLY A 693 18.25 -32.02 -3.49
CA GLY A 693 18.83 -33.36 -3.69
C GLY A 693 20.37 -33.31 -3.74
N ASP A 694 21.04 -34.48 -3.79
CA ASP A 694 22.50 -34.60 -4.01
C ASP A 694 22.96 -33.84 -5.27
N ASP A 695 24.13 -33.18 -5.20
CA ASP A 695 24.79 -32.58 -6.35
C ASP A 695 24.84 -33.61 -7.50
N GLN A 696 24.31 -33.21 -8.66
CA GLN A 696 24.37 -33.95 -9.93
C GLN A 696 23.42 -35.18 -10.09
N LYS A 697 22.40 -35.38 -9.23
CA LYS A 697 21.41 -36.48 -9.38
C LYS A 697 19.93 -36.03 -9.40
N ASN A 698 19.05 -36.93 -9.86
CA ASN A 698 17.59 -36.76 -9.82
C ASN A 698 17.12 -36.38 -8.40
N GLY A 699 16.40 -35.28 -8.28
CA GLY A 699 15.87 -34.77 -7.02
C GLY A 699 14.39 -34.44 -7.15
N TRP A 700 13.63 -34.73 -6.11
CA TRP A 700 12.24 -34.31 -5.98
C TRP A 700 12.08 -33.57 -4.66
N SER A 701 11.16 -32.61 -4.65
CA SER A 701 10.74 -31.92 -3.45
C SER A 701 9.24 -31.79 -3.38
N VAL A 702 8.76 -31.85 -2.14
CA VAL A 702 7.38 -31.53 -1.79
C VAL A 702 7.48 -30.50 -0.69
N GLU A 703 6.99 -29.30 -0.97
CA GLU A 703 6.90 -28.24 0.01
C GLU A 703 5.47 -27.74 0.07
N GLY A 704 5.01 -27.41 1.25
CA GLY A 704 3.65 -26.96 1.44
C GLY A 704 3.44 -26.50 2.87
N TRP A 705 2.29 -25.91 3.10
CA TRP A 705 1.84 -25.58 4.43
C TRP A 705 0.37 -25.89 4.53
N ASN A 706 -0.05 -26.24 5.74
CA ASN A 706 -1.44 -26.43 6.09
C ASN A 706 -1.69 -25.63 7.36
N TYR A 707 -2.59 -24.67 7.27
CA TYR A 707 -3.04 -23.84 8.36
C TYR A 707 -4.49 -24.16 8.66
N ASN A 708 -4.76 -24.49 9.92
CA ASN A 708 -6.10 -24.69 10.43
C ASN A 708 -6.28 -23.83 11.68
N LYS A 709 -7.35 -23.05 11.67
CA LYS A 709 -7.87 -22.34 12.82
C LYS A 709 -9.32 -22.76 13.00
N ASP A 710 -9.66 -23.26 14.18
CA ASP A 710 -11.03 -23.57 14.58
C ASP A 710 -11.26 -23.10 16.01
N ARG A 711 -11.83 -21.90 16.15
CA ARG A 711 -12.29 -21.39 17.44
C ARG A 711 -13.81 -21.38 17.48
N GLU A 712 -14.36 -21.86 18.59
CA GLU A 712 -15.79 -21.90 18.84
C GLU A 712 -16.07 -21.30 20.20
N GLN A 713 -17.07 -20.43 20.28
CA GLN A 713 -17.51 -19.83 21.54
C GLN A 713 -19.02 -19.95 21.71
N ILE A 714 -19.44 -19.85 22.97
CA ILE A 714 -20.83 -19.70 23.35
C ILE A 714 -20.94 -18.46 24.22
N VAL A 715 -21.72 -17.48 23.76
CA VAL A 715 -22.09 -16.30 24.54
C VAL A 715 -23.52 -16.50 25.00
N ARG A 716 -23.72 -16.65 26.30
CA ARG A 716 -25.02 -17.06 26.86
C ARG A 716 -25.92 -15.89 27.20
N GLY A 717 -27.22 -16.04 26.97
CA GLY A 717 -28.22 -15.16 27.56
C GLY A 717 -28.23 -15.33 29.08
N THR A 718 -27.72 -14.35 29.82
CA THR A 718 -27.45 -14.47 31.25
C THR A 718 -28.14 -13.37 32.06
N VAL A 719 -28.87 -13.77 33.11
CA VAL A 719 -29.37 -12.85 34.13
C VAL A 719 -28.74 -13.25 35.46
N GLY A 720 -28.02 -12.34 36.10
CA GLY A 720 -27.34 -12.57 37.39
C GLY A 720 -28.29 -12.79 38.56
N ALA A 721 -27.74 -13.12 39.73
CA ALA A 721 -28.51 -13.40 40.94
C ALA A 721 -29.51 -12.27 41.29
N GLY A 722 -30.74 -12.64 41.66
CA GLY A 722 -31.84 -11.73 41.96
C GLY A 722 -33.21 -12.25 41.52
N ASP A 723 -34.24 -11.42 41.63
CA ASP A 723 -35.63 -11.75 41.31
C ASP A 723 -35.93 -11.58 39.81
N VAL A 724 -36.42 -12.64 39.17
CA VAL A 724 -36.94 -12.59 37.79
C VAL A 724 -38.43 -12.93 37.83
N VAL A 725 -39.27 -11.96 37.48
CA VAL A 725 -40.73 -12.07 37.49
C VAL A 725 -41.25 -12.10 36.06
N VAL A 726 -41.78 -13.25 35.65
CA VAL A 726 -42.46 -13.42 34.35
C VAL A 726 -43.97 -13.49 34.59
N ARG A 727 -44.69 -12.41 34.28
CA ARG A 727 -46.11 -12.26 34.65
C ARG A 727 -47.06 -13.24 33.93
N SER A 728 -46.67 -13.75 32.76
CA SER A 728 -47.46 -14.72 31.99
C SER A 728 -47.29 -16.18 32.43
N ASP A 729 -46.35 -16.47 33.32
CA ASP A 729 -46.11 -17.80 33.86
C ASP A 729 -47.25 -18.20 34.80
N THR A 730 -48.23 -18.90 34.23
CA THR A 730 -49.39 -19.44 34.94
C THR A 730 -49.49 -20.96 34.71
N GLY A 731 -49.81 -21.72 35.76
CA GLY A 731 -50.11 -23.15 35.64
C GLY A 731 -48.92 -24.10 35.40
N GLY A 732 -47.73 -23.77 35.91
CA GLY A 732 -46.57 -24.69 35.88
C GLY A 732 -45.62 -24.55 34.69
N LYS A 733 -45.77 -23.51 33.86
CA LYS A 733 -44.75 -23.08 32.90
C LYS A 733 -43.77 -22.16 33.62
N ASP A 734 -42.49 -22.50 33.55
CA ASP A 734 -41.38 -21.68 34.05
C ASP A 734 -40.58 -21.19 32.85
N SER A 735 -40.78 -19.94 32.45
CA SER A 735 -40.06 -19.32 31.32
C SER A 735 -38.60 -19.00 31.67
N THR A 736 -38.18 -19.23 32.91
CA THR A 736 -36.77 -19.10 33.34
C THR A 736 -36.02 -20.44 33.32
N ALA A 737 -36.71 -21.55 33.05
CA ALA A 737 -36.13 -22.89 33.02
C ALA A 737 -35.09 -23.05 31.89
N GLY A 738 -33.81 -23.01 32.26
CA GLY A 738 -32.67 -23.11 31.34
C GLY A 738 -31.97 -21.77 31.04
N LEU A 739 -32.44 -20.67 31.62
CA LEU A 739 -31.74 -19.38 31.59
C LEU A 739 -30.43 -19.49 32.35
N ASN A 740 -29.34 -18.96 31.80
CA ASN A 740 -28.07 -18.93 32.54
C ASN A 740 -28.16 -17.92 33.69
N ARG A 741 -27.80 -18.37 34.89
CA ARG A 741 -27.80 -17.57 36.13
C ARG A 741 -26.39 -17.35 36.69
N ASP A 742 -25.40 -17.97 36.07
CA ASP A 742 -23.99 -17.91 36.46
C ASP A 742 -23.26 -16.89 35.58
N VAL A 743 -22.84 -15.77 36.18
CA VAL A 743 -22.18 -14.66 35.47
C VAL A 743 -20.82 -15.10 34.90
N ASP A 744 -20.14 -16.04 35.56
CA ASP A 744 -18.83 -16.55 35.12
C ASP A 744 -18.94 -17.43 33.86
N LYS A 745 -20.16 -17.91 33.55
CA LYS A 745 -20.47 -18.67 32.33
C LYS A 745 -21.18 -17.85 31.26
N ALA A 746 -21.29 -16.54 31.45
CA ALA A 746 -21.93 -15.67 30.46
C ALA A 746 -21.18 -15.66 29.11
N TYR A 747 -19.87 -15.94 29.14
CA TYR A 747 -19.00 -16.01 27.97
C TYR A 747 -18.03 -17.19 28.12
N GLU A 748 -18.07 -18.14 27.19
CA GLU A 748 -17.22 -19.33 27.22
C GLU A 748 -16.57 -19.60 25.84
N ILE A 749 -15.25 -19.73 25.81
CA ILE A 749 -14.53 -20.25 24.64
C ILE A 749 -14.53 -21.78 24.76
N THR A 750 -15.27 -22.44 23.88
CA THR A 750 -15.52 -23.89 23.92
C THR A 750 -14.49 -24.71 23.14
N ARG A 751 -13.85 -24.10 22.15
CA ARG A 751 -12.73 -24.67 21.39
C ARG A 751 -11.80 -23.54 21.00
N ASP A 752 -10.50 -23.79 21.15
CA ASP A 752 -9.45 -22.87 20.74
C ASP A 752 -8.28 -23.68 20.15
N ASP A 753 -8.48 -24.15 18.92
CA ASP A 753 -7.50 -24.96 18.20
C ASP A 753 -6.92 -24.14 17.05
N GLU A 754 -5.64 -23.78 17.16
CA GLU A 754 -4.88 -23.16 16.07
C GLU A 754 -3.61 -23.97 15.81
N HIS A 755 -3.50 -24.47 14.58
CA HIS A 755 -2.40 -25.33 14.17
C HIS A 755 -1.89 -24.93 12.80
N ARG A 756 -0.58 -24.73 12.72
CA ARG A 756 0.15 -24.59 11.48
C ARG A 756 1.13 -25.74 11.33
N THR A 757 1.03 -26.46 10.23
CA THR A 757 1.98 -27.50 9.85
C THR A 757 2.66 -27.07 8.57
N ASP A 758 3.97 -26.85 8.62
CA ASP A 758 4.78 -26.66 7.43
C ASP A 758 5.34 -28.02 7.00
N LEU A 759 5.13 -28.39 5.74
CA LEU A 759 5.63 -29.62 5.11
C LEU A 759 6.82 -29.24 4.23
N TYR A 760 7.98 -29.79 4.54
CA TYR A 760 9.15 -29.65 3.68
C TYR A 760 9.88 -30.99 3.59
N VAL A 761 9.79 -31.63 2.43
CA VAL A 761 10.42 -32.91 2.16
C VAL A 761 11.26 -32.77 0.90
N THR A 762 12.55 -33.02 1.03
CA THR A 762 13.49 -33.10 -0.09
C THR A 762 14.21 -34.43 -0.05
N LYS A 763 14.68 -34.89 -1.21
CA LYS A 763 15.47 -36.13 -1.29
C LYS A 763 16.72 -36.09 -0.38
N SER A 764 17.41 -34.95 -0.33
CA SER A 764 18.59 -34.72 0.51
C SER A 764 18.30 -34.79 2.01
N SER A 765 17.13 -34.32 2.45
CA SER A 765 16.72 -34.38 3.87
C SER A 765 16.50 -35.81 4.36
N LEU A 766 15.97 -36.68 3.48
CA LEU A 766 15.72 -38.09 3.78
C LEU A 766 17.03 -38.90 3.85
N GLU A 767 17.98 -38.59 2.97
CA GLU A 767 19.33 -39.20 2.96
C GLU A 767 20.18 -38.73 4.15
N ALA A 768 20.16 -37.44 4.50
CA ALA A 768 20.91 -36.88 5.63
C ALA A 768 20.43 -37.38 7.01
N ALA A 769 19.11 -37.59 7.19
CA ALA A 769 18.54 -38.17 8.42
C ALA A 769 18.95 -39.64 8.63
N SER A 770 19.31 -40.35 7.56
CA SER A 770 19.77 -41.74 7.62
C SER A 770 21.24 -41.90 8.07
N GLN A 771 22.03 -40.81 8.08
CA GLN A 771 23.47 -40.82 8.43
C GLN A 771 23.92 -39.61 9.28
N PRO A 772 23.39 -39.44 10.51
CA PRO A 772 23.54 -38.22 11.31
C PRO A 772 24.99 -37.85 11.69
N ILE A 773 25.88 -38.84 11.86
CA ILE A 773 27.28 -38.63 12.25
C ILE A 773 28.11 -38.03 11.11
N VAL A 774 27.82 -38.43 9.86
CA VAL A 774 28.54 -37.95 8.66
C VAL A 774 28.15 -36.50 8.36
N THR A 775 26.86 -36.18 8.46
CA THR A 775 26.31 -34.83 8.27
C THR A 775 26.87 -33.83 9.28
N ALA A 776 26.96 -34.19 10.57
CA ALA A 776 27.54 -33.34 11.60
C ALA A 776 29.05 -33.07 11.39
N THR A 777 29.79 -34.06 10.87
CA THR A 777 31.22 -33.94 10.57
C THR A 777 31.48 -33.04 9.36
N GLN A 778 30.59 -33.09 8.36
CA GLN A 778 30.63 -32.19 7.20
C GLN A 778 30.33 -30.74 7.58
N TRP A 779 29.35 -30.50 8.46
CA TRP A 779 29.04 -29.16 8.96
C TRP A 779 30.18 -28.55 9.75
N ALA A 780 30.85 -29.33 10.61
CA ALA A 780 32.02 -28.87 11.35
C ALA A 780 33.18 -28.49 10.40
N ASN A 781 33.43 -29.28 9.36
CA ASN A 781 34.49 -29.00 8.38
C ASN A 781 34.17 -27.78 7.49
N GLN A 782 32.91 -27.59 7.08
CA GLN A 782 32.50 -26.42 6.31
C GLN A 782 32.58 -25.13 7.13
N LEU A 783 32.25 -25.17 8.43
CA LEU A 783 32.38 -24.03 9.33
C LEU A 783 33.85 -23.64 9.58
N LEU A 784 34.76 -24.63 9.65
CA LEU A 784 36.19 -24.41 9.84
C LEU A 784 36.91 -23.88 8.58
N THR A 785 36.38 -24.16 7.37
CA THR A 785 37.02 -23.80 6.10
C THR A 785 36.39 -22.60 5.39
N TYR A 786 35.23 -22.12 5.86
CA TYR A 786 34.45 -21.01 5.30
C TYR A 786 35.28 -19.76 4.98
N ASN A 787 36.18 -19.34 5.89
CA ASN A 787 36.98 -18.12 5.72
C ASN A 787 38.01 -18.24 4.57
N THR A 788 38.49 -19.45 4.31
CA THR A 788 39.45 -19.76 3.23
C THR A 788 38.76 -19.79 1.87
N THR A 789 37.57 -20.41 1.80
CA THR A 789 36.77 -20.53 0.58
C THR A 789 36.18 -19.18 0.17
N ALA A 790 35.72 -18.37 1.13
CA ALA A 790 35.24 -17.00 0.87
C ALA A 790 36.36 -16.10 0.31
N LYS A 791 37.59 -16.24 0.81
CA LYS A 791 38.75 -15.48 0.32
C LYS A 791 39.15 -15.86 -1.11
N GLN A 792 39.13 -17.15 -1.46
CA GLN A 792 39.42 -17.62 -2.82
C GLN A 792 38.38 -17.15 -3.83
N ASN A 793 37.09 -17.20 -3.48
CA ASN A 793 36.01 -16.71 -4.34
C ASN A 793 36.08 -15.18 -4.57
N TYR A 794 36.57 -14.44 -3.58
CA TYR A 794 36.82 -12.98 -3.70
C TYR A 794 38.03 -12.67 -4.61
N GLU A 795 39.09 -13.48 -4.56
CA GLU A 795 40.26 -13.37 -5.44
C GLU A 795 39.96 -13.75 -6.91
N GLU A 796 39.00 -14.64 -7.17
CA GLU A 796 38.54 -14.95 -8.53
C GLU A 796 37.61 -13.87 -9.11
N ALA A 797 36.72 -13.29 -8.30
CA ALA A 797 35.85 -12.19 -8.70
C ALA A 797 36.64 -10.93 -9.09
N THR A 798 37.75 -10.63 -8.37
CA THR A 798 38.65 -9.50 -8.70
C THR A 798 39.40 -9.70 -10.02
N ARG A 799 39.71 -10.95 -10.43
CA ARG A 799 40.26 -11.24 -11.78
C ARG A 799 39.24 -11.04 -12.90
N GLY A 800 37.94 -11.14 -12.63
CA GLY A 800 36.86 -10.77 -13.56
C GLY A 800 36.75 -9.24 -13.74
N LEU A 801 36.98 -8.49 -12.67
CA LEU A 801 36.98 -7.02 -12.68
C LEU A 801 38.18 -6.45 -13.48
N THR A 802 39.38 -7.04 -13.34
CA THR A 802 40.56 -6.66 -14.15
C THR A 802 40.35 -6.92 -15.64
N ARG A 803 39.58 -7.97 -16.00
CA ARG A 803 39.21 -8.29 -17.39
C ARG A 803 38.20 -7.30 -17.98
N ALA A 804 37.22 -6.86 -17.19
CA ALA A 804 36.25 -5.84 -17.60
C ALA A 804 36.89 -4.44 -17.74
N VAL A 805 37.84 -4.08 -16.86
CA VAL A 805 38.60 -2.82 -16.93
C VAL A 805 39.53 -2.78 -18.15
N ASN A 806 40.25 -3.87 -18.43
CA ASN A 806 41.11 -3.97 -19.61
C ASN A 806 40.31 -3.79 -20.92
N LYS A 807 39.11 -4.39 -21.04
CA LYS A 807 38.27 -4.27 -22.25
C LYS A 807 37.72 -2.85 -22.48
N ILE A 808 37.62 -2.06 -21.42
CA ILE A 808 37.26 -0.63 -21.51
C ILE A 808 38.47 0.22 -21.96
N GLU A 809 39.69 -0.14 -21.54
CA GLU A 809 40.92 0.52 -22.02
C GLU A 809 41.22 0.25 -23.51
N SER A 810 40.87 -0.93 -24.06
CA SER A 810 41.02 -1.17 -25.51
C SER A 810 40.01 -0.36 -26.35
N THR A 811 38.78 -0.22 -25.85
CA THR A 811 37.72 0.56 -26.51
C THR A 811 37.98 2.09 -26.48
N LEU A 812 38.89 2.56 -25.61
CA LEU A 812 39.34 3.96 -25.52
C LEU A 812 40.70 4.22 -26.20
N GLY A 813 41.28 3.22 -26.87
CA GLY A 813 42.48 3.31 -27.71
C GLY A 813 43.79 3.00 -26.97
N ARG A 814 44.41 1.84 -27.29
CA ARG A 814 45.79 1.51 -26.90
C ARG A 814 46.74 1.65 -28.09
N LYS A 815 47.97 2.15 -27.88
CA LYS A 815 49.03 2.11 -28.89
C LYS A 815 49.59 0.69 -29.03
N MET A 816 49.51 0.11 -30.22
CA MET A 816 50.23 -1.13 -30.58
C MET A 816 51.60 -0.82 -31.19
N ASP A 817 52.52 -1.77 -31.06
CA ASP A 817 53.86 -1.73 -31.67
C ASP A 817 53.77 -1.94 -33.21
N ALA A 818 54.58 -1.20 -33.96
CA ALA A 818 54.41 -1.01 -35.40
C ALA A 818 54.72 -2.23 -36.28
N GLY A 819 55.29 -3.31 -35.72
CA GLY A 819 55.68 -4.50 -36.48
C GLY A 819 54.56 -5.50 -36.80
N ALA A 820 53.50 -5.59 -35.99
CA ALA A 820 52.46 -6.62 -36.12
C ALA A 820 51.19 -6.16 -36.86
N ALA A 821 51.00 -4.86 -37.07
CA ALA A 821 49.80 -4.30 -37.71
C ALA A 821 49.86 -4.31 -39.24
N SER A 822 51.03 -4.50 -39.85
CA SER A 822 51.25 -4.29 -41.29
C SER A 822 50.97 -5.49 -42.19
N LEU A 823 50.67 -6.68 -41.64
CA LEU A 823 50.53 -7.92 -42.43
C LEU A 823 49.10 -8.52 -42.48
N MET A 824 48.22 -8.27 -41.50
CA MET A 824 46.83 -8.83 -41.51
C MET A 824 45.72 -7.90 -40.97
N GLY A 825 45.98 -6.60 -40.77
CA GLY A 825 45.00 -5.63 -40.27
C GLY A 825 44.83 -5.66 -38.73
N ALA A 826 44.65 -4.48 -38.13
CA ALA A 826 44.68 -4.29 -36.67
C ALA A 826 43.58 -5.07 -35.93
N ASP A 827 42.36 -5.09 -36.47
CA ASP A 827 41.20 -5.73 -35.82
C ASP A 827 41.28 -7.25 -35.78
N PHE A 828 41.91 -7.86 -36.79
CA PHE A 828 42.05 -9.31 -36.87
C PHE A 828 43.16 -9.82 -35.94
N ALA A 829 44.26 -9.08 -35.88
CA ALA A 829 45.35 -9.35 -34.94
C ALA A 829 44.86 -9.22 -33.48
N GLU A 830 44.02 -8.22 -33.19
CA GLU A 830 43.49 -7.99 -31.84
C GLU A 830 42.51 -9.10 -31.42
N ASN A 831 41.60 -9.53 -32.29
CA ASN A 831 40.66 -10.63 -32.00
C ASN A 831 41.35 -11.99 -31.85
N THR A 832 42.39 -12.25 -32.63
CA THR A 832 43.17 -13.49 -32.56
C THR A 832 44.02 -13.53 -31.29
N MET A 833 44.62 -12.40 -30.90
CA MET A 833 45.34 -12.26 -29.63
C MET A 833 44.41 -12.50 -28.44
N ASP A 834 43.22 -11.89 -28.45
CA ASP A 834 42.22 -12.06 -27.39
C ASP A 834 41.75 -13.52 -27.28
N SER A 835 41.64 -14.23 -28.40
CA SER A 835 41.26 -15.65 -28.43
C SER A 835 42.36 -16.57 -27.88
N LEU A 836 43.63 -16.30 -28.19
CA LEU A 836 44.78 -17.06 -27.68
C LEU A 836 45.02 -16.81 -26.17
N LEU A 837 44.78 -15.58 -25.71
CA LEU A 837 44.80 -15.23 -24.28
C LEU A 837 43.62 -15.88 -23.51
N GLN A 838 42.43 -15.95 -24.13
CA GLN A 838 41.28 -16.67 -23.57
C GLN A 838 41.51 -18.19 -23.46
N GLY A 839 42.33 -18.76 -24.36
CA GLY A 839 42.78 -20.16 -24.32
C GLY A 839 43.88 -20.46 -23.30
N GLY A 840 44.29 -19.49 -22.47
CA GLY A 840 45.26 -19.69 -21.38
C GLY A 840 46.73 -19.42 -21.74
N MET A 841 47.03 -18.91 -22.94
CA MET A 841 48.39 -18.50 -23.31
C MET A 841 48.80 -17.18 -22.63
N THR A 842 50.08 -17.02 -22.32
CA THR A 842 50.63 -15.71 -21.91
C THR A 842 50.85 -14.80 -23.12
N ARG A 843 50.89 -13.48 -22.92
CA ARG A 843 51.04 -12.48 -23.99
C ARG A 843 52.25 -12.72 -24.89
N SER A 844 53.37 -13.17 -24.34
CA SER A 844 54.58 -13.46 -25.13
C SER A 844 54.43 -14.74 -25.98
N GLN A 845 53.66 -15.72 -25.51
CA GLN A 845 53.36 -16.95 -26.25
C GLN A 845 52.36 -16.70 -27.38
N ALA A 846 51.33 -15.89 -27.11
CA ALA A 846 50.35 -15.50 -28.11
C ALA A 846 51.00 -14.67 -29.25
N MET A 847 51.91 -13.73 -28.94
CA MET A 847 52.65 -12.98 -29.96
C MET A 847 53.55 -13.85 -30.84
N ASN A 848 54.27 -14.82 -30.26
CA ASN A 848 55.09 -15.75 -31.05
C ASN A 848 54.25 -16.70 -31.91
N THR A 849 53.07 -17.12 -31.43
CA THR A 849 52.14 -18.00 -32.16
C THR A 849 51.51 -17.26 -33.35
N MET A 850 51.21 -15.98 -33.20
CA MET A 850 50.68 -15.14 -34.29
C MET A 850 51.72 -14.76 -35.36
N ALA A 851 53.01 -14.85 -35.02
CA ALA A 851 54.13 -14.58 -35.94
C ALA A 851 54.59 -15.82 -36.73
N ASP A 852 54.03 -17.01 -36.46
CA ASP A 852 54.35 -18.27 -37.16
C ASP A 852 53.67 -18.34 -38.54
N PRO A 853 54.43 -18.45 -39.66
CA PRO A 853 53.89 -18.52 -41.01
C PRO A 853 52.89 -19.67 -41.23
N ALA A 854 53.06 -20.81 -40.56
CA ALA A 854 52.18 -21.97 -40.72
C ALA A 854 50.81 -21.77 -40.03
N PHE A 855 50.77 -20.94 -38.98
CA PHE A 855 49.54 -20.54 -38.30
C PHE A 855 48.74 -19.53 -39.16
N GLN A 856 49.42 -18.59 -39.80
CA GLN A 856 48.79 -17.59 -40.68
C GLN A 856 48.10 -18.24 -41.89
N GLU A 857 48.73 -19.24 -42.51
CA GLU A 857 48.19 -19.93 -43.69
C GLU A 857 46.94 -20.78 -43.37
N LYS A 858 46.91 -21.46 -42.21
CA LYS A 858 45.75 -22.26 -41.76
C LYS A 858 44.56 -21.42 -41.32
N VAL A 859 44.82 -20.29 -40.68
CA VAL A 859 43.77 -19.39 -40.20
C VAL A 859 43.09 -18.66 -41.36
N VAL A 860 43.84 -18.27 -42.40
CA VAL A 860 43.29 -17.69 -43.64
C VAL A 860 42.41 -18.69 -44.40
N ALA A 861 42.80 -19.97 -44.46
CA ALA A 861 42.00 -21.03 -45.09
C ALA A 861 40.68 -21.33 -44.34
N GLU A 862 40.68 -21.29 -43.00
CA GLU A 862 39.48 -21.56 -42.19
C GLU A 862 38.49 -20.38 -42.20
N ILE A 863 38.97 -19.15 -42.33
CA ILE A 863 38.14 -17.94 -42.50
C ILE A 863 37.46 -17.92 -43.88
N ALA A 864 38.16 -18.33 -44.94
CA ALA A 864 37.56 -18.49 -46.26
C ALA A 864 36.47 -19.58 -46.28
N ARG A 865 36.64 -20.64 -45.48
CA ARG A 865 35.67 -21.73 -45.29
C ARG A 865 34.42 -21.30 -44.51
N LEU A 866 34.58 -20.51 -43.45
CA LEU A 866 33.47 -20.03 -42.59
C LEU A 866 32.65 -18.89 -43.23
N ALA A 867 33.21 -18.16 -44.18
CA ALA A 867 32.50 -17.11 -44.93
C ALA A 867 31.72 -17.62 -46.16
N GLY A 868 31.77 -18.94 -46.46
CA GLY A 868 31.04 -19.56 -47.57
C GLY A 868 31.54 -19.18 -48.98
N ILE A 869 32.82 -18.83 -49.12
CA ILE A 869 33.40 -18.37 -50.39
C ILE A 869 34.04 -19.56 -51.13
N ASP A 870 33.52 -19.90 -52.32
CA ASP A 870 34.10 -20.91 -53.22
C ASP A 870 35.27 -20.31 -54.03
N LEU A 871 36.49 -20.73 -53.70
CA LEU A 871 37.74 -20.24 -54.29
C LEU A 871 37.99 -20.72 -55.73
N THR A 872 37.10 -21.51 -56.34
CA THR A 872 37.23 -21.94 -57.74
C THR A 872 36.76 -20.91 -58.76
N SER A 873 36.09 -19.83 -58.34
CA SER A 873 35.60 -18.74 -59.22
C SER A 873 36.56 -17.55 -59.36
N VAL A 874 37.71 -17.56 -58.67
CA VAL A 874 38.71 -16.49 -58.70
C VAL A 874 39.65 -16.58 -59.92
N GLY A 875 39.65 -17.69 -60.65
CA GLY A 875 40.45 -17.86 -61.88
C GLY A 875 39.96 -17.05 -63.09
N ALA A 876 38.73 -16.52 -63.07
CA ALA A 876 38.14 -15.78 -64.19
C ALA A 876 38.12 -14.24 -64.03
N LEU A 877 38.46 -13.73 -62.83
CA LEU A 877 38.51 -12.29 -62.52
C LEU A 877 39.92 -11.67 -62.67
N ASP A 878 40.96 -12.50 -62.78
CA ASP A 878 42.35 -12.04 -63.00
C ASP A 878 42.63 -11.62 -64.46
N GLN A 879 41.73 -11.97 -65.40
CA GLN A 879 41.81 -11.54 -66.81
C GLN A 879 41.06 -10.23 -67.12
N THR A 880 40.25 -9.69 -66.20
CA THR A 880 39.46 -8.46 -66.43
C THR A 880 40.01 -7.21 -65.73
N LEU A 881 41.03 -7.34 -64.88
CA LEU A 881 41.59 -6.23 -64.09
C LEU A 881 43.01 -5.79 -64.49
N GLN A 882 43.61 -6.36 -65.54
CA GLN A 882 44.90 -5.89 -66.10
C GLN A 882 44.77 -4.77 -67.14
N THR A 883 43.56 -4.28 -67.43
CA THR A 883 43.34 -3.17 -68.39
C THR A 883 42.35 -2.14 -67.84
N ASP A 884 42.74 -1.38 -66.82
CA ASP A 884 42.53 0.07 -66.88
C ASP A 884 43.42 0.79 -65.86
N ASN A 885 44.58 1.19 -66.38
CA ASN A 885 45.60 1.96 -65.69
C ASN A 885 45.54 3.38 -66.26
N LYS A 886 45.49 4.37 -65.36
CA LYS A 886 46.08 5.74 -65.47
C LYS A 886 45.21 6.96 -65.89
N PRO A 887 45.62 8.20 -65.48
CA PRO A 887 44.81 9.10 -64.62
C PRO A 887 44.78 10.60 -65.08
N ASN A 888 44.26 11.47 -64.20
CA ASN A 888 44.36 12.96 -64.14
C ASN A 888 43.50 13.77 -65.14
N SER A 889 42.47 14.55 -64.71
CA SER A 889 42.47 15.88 -64.01
C SER A 889 41.73 16.90 -64.94
N PRO A 890 41.36 18.16 -64.58
CA PRO A 890 41.21 18.88 -63.28
C PRO A 890 39.92 19.76 -63.19
N GLY A 891 39.58 20.31 -62.01
CA GLY A 891 38.60 21.43 -61.90
C GLY A 891 37.78 21.47 -60.61
N SER A 892 38.28 22.19 -59.61
CA SER A 892 37.72 22.46 -58.27
C SER A 892 36.42 23.30 -58.24
N ILE A 893 35.59 23.17 -57.17
CA ILE A 893 35.17 24.23 -56.19
C ILE A 893 33.93 23.80 -55.36
N GLU A 894 33.85 24.36 -54.15
CA GLU A 894 33.11 24.08 -52.89
C GLU A 894 31.57 24.32 -52.81
N LEU A 895 30.95 23.58 -51.86
CA LEU A 895 29.87 23.88 -50.84
C LEU A 895 28.61 24.72 -51.24
N PRO A 896 27.37 24.41 -50.76
CA PRO A 896 27.00 24.50 -49.32
C PRO A 896 25.81 23.60 -48.83
N ALA A 897 25.31 23.89 -47.62
CA ALA A 897 24.69 22.99 -46.62
C ALA A 897 23.14 22.82 -46.61
N THR A 898 22.72 21.67 -46.02
CA THR A 898 21.48 21.27 -45.26
C THR A 898 20.18 22.09 -45.37
N PRO A 899 18.99 21.44 -45.47
CA PRO A 899 18.33 20.92 -44.25
C PRO A 899 17.54 19.60 -44.41
N VAL A 900 17.35 18.91 -43.29
CA VAL A 900 16.46 17.75 -43.11
C VAL A 900 15.12 18.24 -42.60
N ASN A 901 13.99 17.73 -43.15
CA ASN A 901 12.86 17.30 -42.33
C ASN A 901 11.84 16.41 -43.06
N ALA A 902 11.07 15.73 -42.22
CA ALA A 902 10.32 14.48 -42.37
C ALA A 902 8.97 14.55 -43.12
N SER A 903 8.64 13.46 -43.84
CA SER A 903 7.45 12.62 -43.59
C SER A 903 7.39 11.40 -44.52
N ASP A 904 7.38 10.22 -43.89
CA ASP A 904 6.75 8.93 -44.25
C ASP A 904 7.22 8.04 -45.42
N ALA A 905 8.00 7.02 -45.03
CA ALA A 905 7.88 5.61 -45.45
C ALA A 905 8.54 4.73 -44.34
N GLU A 906 7.83 4.29 -43.29
CA GLU A 906 7.15 2.98 -43.18
C GLU A 906 7.93 1.80 -43.78
N LYS A 907 8.07 0.60 -43.20
CA LYS A 907 7.52 -0.10 -42.03
C LYS A 907 8.22 -1.48 -42.02
N LEU A 908 8.96 -1.84 -40.98
CA LEU A 908 9.15 -3.26 -40.59
C LEU A 908 9.11 -3.34 -39.06
N THR A 909 8.08 -3.98 -38.51
CA THR A 909 7.96 -4.26 -37.07
C THR A 909 8.82 -5.48 -36.70
N ALA A 910 9.24 -5.60 -35.43
CA ALA A 910 9.99 -6.76 -34.94
C ALA A 910 9.33 -8.11 -35.28
N ALA A 911 7.99 -8.14 -35.42
CA ALA A 911 7.23 -9.32 -35.87
C ALA A 911 7.48 -9.71 -37.35
N GLN A 912 7.83 -8.75 -38.23
CA GLN A 912 8.12 -9.01 -39.64
C GLN A 912 9.54 -9.52 -39.88
N ASP A 913 10.48 -9.20 -38.98
CA ASP A 913 11.83 -9.77 -38.98
C ASP A 913 11.82 -11.21 -38.45
N THR A 914 10.98 -11.49 -37.44
CA THR A 914 10.69 -12.86 -36.98
C THR A 914 10.04 -13.71 -38.09
N LEU A 915 9.11 -13.16 -38.87
CA LEU A 915 8.48 -13.89 -40.00
C LEU A 915 9.46 -14.19 -41.15
N ARG A 916 10.48 -13.35 -41.38
CA ARG A 916 11.57 -13.65 -42.35
C ARG A 916 12.47 -14.79 -41.89
N SER A 917 12.72 -14.91 -40.58
CA SER A 917 13.48 -16.04 -40.00
C SER A 917 12.72 -17.37 -40.04
N MET A 918 11.38 -17.34 -40.10
CA MET A 918 10.54 -18.54 -40.23
C MET A 918 10.46 -19.09 -41.67
N ALA A 919 10.72 -18.25 -42.69
CA ALA A 919 10.73 -18.69 -44.10
C ALA A 919 11.93 -19.58 -44.43
N SER A 920 13.09 -19.33 -43.82
CA SER A 920 14.31 -20.15 -43.93
C SER A 920 14.22 -21.47 -43.18
N ILE A 921 13.43 -21.54 -42.10
CA ILE A 921 13.15 -22.78 -41.36
C ILE A 921 12.26 -23.72 -42.18
N ASN A 922 11.30 -23.19 -42.95
CA ASN A 922 10.46 -23.99 -43.84
C ASN A 922 11.26 -24.63 -45.00
N GLN A 923 12.32 -23.97 -45.46
CA GLN A 923 13.22 -24.50 -46.49
C GLN A 923 14.10 -25.64 -45.94
N TYR A 924 14.56 -25.51 -44.68
CA TYR A 924 15.30 -26.55 -43.96
C TYR A 924 14.45 -27.80 -43.63
N ILE A 925 13.16 -27.63 -43.31
CA ILE A 925 12.21 -28.73 -43.05
C ILE A 925 11.96 -29.59 -44.30
N GLN A 926 12.01 -29.00 -45.50
CA GLN A 926 11.86 -29.74 -46.76
C GLN A 926 13.10 -30.55 -47.14
N GLU A 927 14.27 -30.18 -46.60
CA GLU A 927 15.56 -30.83 -46.89
C GLU A 927 15.91 -31.95 -45.88
N HIS A 928 15.21 -32.04 -44.74
CA HIS A 928 15.47 -33.01 -43.65
C HIS A 928 14.19 -33.64 -43.03
N PRO A 929 13.53 -34.58 -43.72
CA PRO A 929 12.23 -35.14 -43.32
C PRO A 929 12.26 -36.03 -42.06
N ASP A 930 13.43 -36.47 -41.61
CA ASP A 930 13.67 -37.29 -40.42
C ASP A 930 13.75 -36.50 -39.10
N GLN A 931 13.69 -35.16 -39.16
CA GLN A 931 13.68 -34.26 -37.99
C GLN A 931 12.37 -33.45 -37.81
N GLN A 932 11.33 -33.82 -38.57
CA GLN A 932 10.08 -33.05 -38.69
C GLN A 932 9.30 -32.93 -37.37
N GLU A 933 9.37 -33.93 -36.48
CA GLU A 933 8.64 -33.95 -35.20
C GLU A 933 9.22 -32.92 -34.20
N ALA A 934 10.55 -32.84 -34.08
CA ALA A 934 11.23 -31.90 -33.19
C ALA A 934 11.10 -30.43 -33.64
N VAL A 935 11.12 -30.19 -34.96
CA VAL A 935 10.99 -28.85 -35.52
C VAL A 935 9.53 -28.37 -35.49
N SER A 936 8.54 -29.27 -35.59
CA SER A 936 7.11 -28.92 -35.47
C SER A 936 6.73 -28.40 -34.09
N VAL A 937 7.29 -29.00 -33.02
CA VAL A 937 7.14 -28.56 -31.64
C VAL A 937 7.78 -27.18 -31.44
N LEU A 938 8.94 -26.95 -32.04
CA LEU A 938 9.65 -25.66 -32.00
C LEU A 938 8.87 -24.53 -32.70
N VAL A 939 8.27 -24.82 -33.86
CA VAL A 939 7.43 -23.87 -34.62
C VAL A 939 6.12 -23.59 -33.89
N ALA A 940 5.52 -24.58 -33.22
CA ALA A 940 4.32 -24.39 -32.40
C ALA A 940 4.58 -23.54 -31.14
N MET A 941 5.76 -23.68 -30.52
CA MET A 941 6.20 -22.82 -29.41
C MET A 941 6.41 -21.36 -29.86
N ALA A 942 6.92 -21.14 -31.07
CA ALA A 942 7.13 -19.81 -31.63
C ALA A 942 5.82 -19.08 -32.02
N GLN A 943 4.73 -19.82 -32.28
CA GLN A 943 3.41 -19.27 -32.62
C GLN A 943 2.56 -18.88 -31.39
N GLY A 944 3.11 -19.02 -30.18
CA GLY A 944 2.43 -18.70 -28.93
C GLY A 944 1.32 -19.72 -28.58
N PRO A 945 0.44 -19.39 -27.61
CA PRO A 945 -0.48 -20.35 -26.99
C PRO A 945 -1.39 -21.09 -27.97
N LYS A 946 -1.72 -20.47 -29.12
CA LYS A 946 -2.54 -21.07 -30.18
C LYS A 946 -1.83 -22.20 -30.94
N GLY A 947 -0.52 -22.07 -31.18
CA GLY A 947 0.28 -23.09 -31.87
C GLY A 947 0.43 -24.37 -31.04
N LEU A 948 0.58 -24.23 -29.73
CA LEU A 948 0.67 -25.35 -28.79
C LEU A 948 -0.66 -26.11 -28.63
N VAL A 949 -1.79 -25.40 -28.66
CA VAL A 949 -3.13 -26.02 -28.64
C VAL A 949 -3.41 -26.77 -29.95
N GLN A 950 -3.03 -26.22 -31.12
CA GLN A 950 -3.17 -26.92 -32.40
C GLN A 950 -2.28 -28.17 -32.51
N LEU A 951 -1.07 -28.13 -31.97
CA LEU A 951 -0.18 -29.30 -31.93
C LEU A 951 -0.74 -30.40 -31.02
N GLY A 952 -1.36 -30.02 -29.89
CA GLY A 952 -2.11 -30.94 -29.03
C GLY A 952 -3.35 -31.56 -29.70
N VAL A 953 -4.06 -30.80 -30.55
CA VAL A 953 -5.22 -31.32 -31.31
C VAL A 953 -4.78 -32.27 -32.43
N ASN A 954 -3.69 -31.98 -33.15
CA ASN A 954 -3.18 -32.87 -34.21
C ASN A 954 -2.62 -34.18 -33.64
N TYR A 955 -1.94 -34.15 -32.49
CA TYR A 955 -1.49 -35.39 -31.81
C TYR A 955 -2.65 -36.29 -31.39
N VAL A 956 -3.80 -35.71 -31.02
CA VAL A 956 -5.01 -36.45 -30.63
C VAL A 956 -5.81 -36.97 -31.84
N VAL A 957 -5.67 -36.34 -33.01
CA VAL A 957 -6.32 -36.75 -34.26
C VAL A 957 -5.48 -37.81 -35.01
N ASP A 958 -4.15 -37.72 -35.00
CA ASP A 958 -3.27 -38.74 -35.62
C ASP A 958 -3.19 -40.05 -34.80
N SER A 959 -3.44 -40.00 -33.49
CA SER A 959 -3.50 -41.21 -32.64
C SER A 959 -4.78 -42.06 -32.83
N ARG A 960 -5.66 -41.72 -33.79
CA ARG A 960 -6.86 -42.52 -34.15
C ARG A 960 -6.86 -43.03 -35.60
N GLY A 961 -5.75 -42.87 -36.34
CA GLY A 961 -5.66 -43.18 -37.77
C GLY A 961 -4.74 -44.32 -38.18
N SER A 962 -4.16 -45.09 -37.25
CA SER A 962 -3.16 -46.13 -37.58
C SER A 962 -3.31 -47.38 -36.71
N GLY A 963 -3.98 -48.41 -37.26
CA GLY A 963 -3.83 -49.81 -36.82
C GLY A 963 -5.05 -50.43 -36.14
N CYS A 964 -5.61 -51.44 -36.80
CA CYS A 964 -6.08 -52.66 -36.15
C CYS A 964 -5.05 -53.20 -35.15
#